data_AF-A0A916UQ80-F1
#
_entry.id   AF-A0A916UQ80-F1
#
_cell.length_a   1.000
_cell.length_b   1.000
_cell.length_c   1.000
_cell.angle_alpha   90.00
_cell.angle_beta   90.00
_cell.angle_gamma   90.00
#
_symmetry.space_group_name_H-M   'P 1'
#
loop_
_entity.id
_entity.type
_entity.pdbx_description
1 polymer ?
#
loop_
_entity_poly.entity_id
_entity_poly.type
_entity_poly.pdbx_seq_one_letter_code
_entity_poly.pdbx_strand_id
1 'polypeptide(L)'
;MAYGADFSVASSWDSGFIGTVVVHNANTTSMDGWLVAFDAPFDITNLWDGEIVSHVGDHYVVKNAVWNGSVPASGSVSFGFQAGAAGPPTAPTGFSVNGQPIGTPPPDLPVISALDRLITETDSGATQRAFKVTLSEASSETVSVDYKTTDGTATAGSDYRAKSGTLTFAPGETSKTVMVLVNGDTRAEADETFSLTLANAAHAAIGKASGVGTIVNDDAVPRPTLSVADISVAEGNPVTTGGGVGFFHTVGSQIVDEAGDPVKIAGVNWFGMESNRFAPDGLHVRNYEDMMDQMVELGFNTIRLPYSDQLFDAGSVPTGIDYHKNPDLVGLNGLQIMDKIVAYAGEIGLKIILDHHRSSAGASASENGLWYDETYSEQTWIANWTMLAERYAGNSTVIGADLHNEPHNGTWGGGGATDWAAAAERAGNAVLAAHPDWLIFVEGVAAYQDNYYWWGGNLMGVADRPIELDLPGRVVYSAHDYPNSVYGQPWFNDPNFPDNLTAKFDQMWGYIARENIAPVFIGEFGSKLTDPKDVAWLSKLQAYLAGDYDANGTIDLAAGQQGFSWTWWSWNPNSGDTGGILNDDWTTVQAGKVASLEPLMFDFDADGGTTVDGTTAARFAVELSAASASVVSVDYTTVALTADATDFTPTSGTLTFAPGETSKIVTVPVRGDAMAEANETFRLALSAPRNADLSKAAATATIVNDDASALTASTSLAHTAAAAHLAVSTEIVDDWGTGAVASLLVENAGATAVDDWTIELQTPLDIASIWNAQIVAHTDDVYAIRAADGNHHLDVGKSVSFGFQVVGQAAPGSFEWLV
;
A
#
# COMPACT_ATOMS: atom_id res chain seq x y z
N MET A 1 2.47 -56.74 -69.20
CA MET A 1 2.73 -56.41 -70.62
C MET A 1 4.21 -56.07 -70.77
N ALA A 2 4.83 -56.34 -71.92
CA ALA A 2 6.29 -56.26 -72.08
C ALA A 2 6.84 -54.82 -72.08
N TYR A 3 6.02 -53.82 -72.44
CA TYR A 3 6.39 -52.41 -72.54
C TYR A 3 5.27 -51.52 -72.00
N GLY A 4 5.59 -50.28 -71.62
CA GLY A 4 4.65 -49.27 -71.12
C GLY A 4 4.97 -47.87 -71.67
N ALA A 5 3.98 -46.97 -71.61
CA ALA A 5 4.13 -45.58 -72.03
C ALA A 5 3.22 -44.68 -71.16
N ASP A 6 3.82 -43.72 -70.46
CA ASP A 6 3.11 -42.79 -69.59
C ASP A 6 3.21 -41.37 -70.14
N PHE A 7 2.07 -40.68 -70.26
CA PHE A 7 2.02 -39.28 -70.69
C PHE A 7 1.80 -38.37 -69.49
N SER A 8 2.53 -37.25 -69.46
CA SER A 8 2.33 -36.18 -68.49
C SER A 8 2.50 -34.81 -69.14
N VAL A 9 1.87 -33.80 -68.54
CA VAL A 9 2.02 -32.41 -68.95
C VAL A 9 2.96 -31.72 -67.97
N ALA A 10 4.10 -31.24 -68.46
CA ALA A 10 5.08 -30.54 -67.64
C ALA A 10 4.72 -29.06 -67.42
N SER A 11 4.09 -28.42 -68.41
CA SER A 11 3.56 -27.06 -68.31
C SER A 11 2.48 -26.82 -69.37
N SER A 12 1.53 -25.91 -69.12
CA SER A 12 0.49 -25.54 -70.09
C SER A 12 0.16 -24.04 -70.03
N TRP A 13 -0.35 -23.52 -71.15
CA TRP A 13 -0.84 -22.16 -71.35
C TRP A 13 -2.03 -22.17 -72.33
N ASP A 14 -2.71 -21.03 -72.49
CA ASP A 14 -4.01 -20.92 -73.18
C ASP A 14 -4.04 -21.46 -74.63
N SER A 15 -2.88 -21.56 -75.28
CA SER A 15 -2.76 -21.98 -76.69
C SER A 15 -1.84 -23.18 -76.90
N GLY A 16 -1.36 -23.85 -75.84
CA GLY A 16 -0.44 -24.97 -75.98
C GLY A 16 0.14 -25.49 -74.66
N PHE A 17 0.95 -26.54 -74.74
CA PHE A 17 1.57 -27.17 -73.57
C PHE A 17 2.87 -27.89 -73.92
N ILE A 18 3.64 -28.22 -72.89
CA ILE A 18 4.78 -29.14 -72.99
C ILE A 18 4.36 -30.50 -72.43
N GLY A 19 4.39 -31.52 -73.29
CA GLY A 19 4.09 -32.91 -72.95
C GLY A 19 5.36 -33.75 -72.87
N THR A 20 5.36 -34.74 -71.99
CA THR A 20 6.41 -35.74 -71.85
C THR A 20 5.80 -37.13 -71.94
N VAL A 21 6.41 -38.01 -72.74
CA VAL A 21 6.08 -39.44 -72.77
C VAL A 21 7.26 -40.24 -72.24
N VAL A 22 7.02 -41.04 -71.21
CA VAL A 22 8.01 -41.96 -70.63
C VAL A 22 7.74 -43.36 -71.18
N VAL A 23 8.73 -43.96 -71.82
CA VAL A 23 8.69 -45.32 -72.38
C VAL A 23 9.36 -46.28 -71.41
N HIS A 24 8.61 -47.30 -70.98
CA HIS A 24 9.05 -48.29 -70.00
C HIS A 24 9.36 -49.63 -70.65
N ASN A 25 10.47 -50.26 -70.25
CA ASN A 25 10.79 -51.63 -70.59
C ASN A 25 10.59 -52.53 -69.36
N ALA A 26 9.45 -53.20 -69.26
CA ALA A 26 9.12 -54.07 -68.14
C ALA A 26 9.76 -55.47 -68.24
N ASN A 27 10.58 -55.73 -69.28
CA ASN A 27 11.28 -57.01 -69.44
C ASN A 27 12.57 -57.08 -68.63
N THR A 28 13.07 -58.30 -68.46
CA THR A 28 14.35 -58.60 -67.81
C THR A 28 15.57 -58.42 -68.73
N THR A 29 15.36 -58.00 -69.98
CA THR A 29 16.42 -57.71 -70.97
C THR A 29 16.26 -56.29 -71.49
N SER A 30 17.37 -55.62 -71.81
CA SER A 30 17.34 -54.28 -72.41
C SER A 30 16.68 -54.28 -73.79
N MET A 31 16.00 -53.19 -74.12
CA MET A 31 15.48 -52.89 -75.45
C MET A 31 16.44 -51.93 -76.15
N ASP A 32 16.73 -52.19 -77.42
CA ASP A 32 17.54 -51.30 -78.26
C ASP A 32 16.69 -50.82 -79.44
N GLY A 33 16.34 -49.53 -79.41
CA GLY A 33 15.39 -48.90 -80.32
C GLY A 33 13.93 -49.03 -79.86
N TRP A 34 13.18 -47.93 -79.98
CA TRP A 34 11.75 -47.90 -79.71
C TRP A 34 10.99 -47.04 -80.71
N LEU A 35 9.75 -47.45 -80.94
CA LEU A 35 8.76 -46.79 -81.77
C LEU A 35 7.45 -46.70 -80.98
N VAL A 36 7.02 -45.48 -80.64
CA VAL A 36 5.77 -45.24 -79.91
C VAL A 36 4.73 -44.72 -80.89
N ALA A 37 3.54 -45.33 -80.91
CA ALA A 37 2.39 -44.80 -81.65
C ALA A 37 1.25 -44.44 -80.70
N PHE A 38 0.54 -43.34 -80.96
CA PHE A 38 -0.58 -42.86 -80.15
C PHE A 38 -1.50 -41.92 -80.94
N ASP A 39 -2.73 -41.76 -80.50
CA ASP A 39 -3.72 -40.83 -81.03
C ASP A 39 -3.81 -39.59 -80.14
N ALA A 40 -3.68 -38.39 -80.71
CA ALA A 40 -3.70 -37.12 -80.00
C ALA A 40 -4.48 -36.05 -80.79
N PRO A 41 -5.44 -35.34 -80.17
CA PRO A 41 -6.27 -34.32 -80.84
C PRO A 41 -5.57 -32.94 -80.92
N PHE A 42 -4.24 -32.92 -80.92
CA PHE A 42 -3.44 -31.70 -80.89
C PHE A 42 -2.22 -31.83 -81.82
N ASP A 43 -1.70 -30.68 -82.26
CA ASP A 43 -0.56 -30.63 -83.17
C ASP A 43 0.76 -30.49 -82.41
N ILE A 44 1.70 -31.43 -82.61
CA ILE A 44 3.06 -31.33 -82.08
C ILE A 44 3.88 -30.36 -82.94
N THR A 45 4.28 -29.23 -82.36
CA THR A 45 5.03 -28.16 -83.05
C THR A 45 6.55 -28.28 -82.89
N ASN A 46 7.01 -28.93 -81.83
CA ASN A 46 8.44 -29.20 -81.60
C ASN A 46 8.59 -30.48 -80.79
N LEU A 47 9.65 -31.27 -81.03
CA LEU A 47 9.89 -32.54 -80.35
C LEU A 47 11.38 -32.74 -80.10
N TRP A 48 11.73 -33.27 -78.92
CA TRP A 48 13.10 -33.62 -78.54
C TRP A 48 13.18 -35.06 -78.00
N ASP A 49 14.39 -35.62 -78.06
CA ASP A 49 14.71 -37.01 -77.65
C ASP A 49 13.94 -38.11 -78.40
N GLY A 50 13.30 -37.74 -79.52
CA GLY A 50 12.66 -38.61 -80.50
C GLY A 50 12.55 -37.92 -81.88
N GLU A 51 11.90 -38.60 -82.83
CA GLU A 51 11.63 -38.11 -84.17
C GLU A 51 10.25 -38.61 -84.63
N ILE A 52 9.39 -37.72 -85.12
CA ILE A 52 8.10 -38.11 -85.72
C ILE A 52 8.37 -38.74 -87.07
N VAL A 53 8.07 -40.03 -87.21
CA VAL A 53 8.27 -40.80 -88.45
C VAL A 53 6.97 -41.01 -89.23
N SER A 54 5.81 -40.76 -88.60
CA SER A 54 4.51 -40.71 -89.27
C SER A 54 3.53 -39.82 -88.49
N HIS A 55 2.70 -39.06 -89.20
CA HIS A 55 1.58 -38.30 -88.65
C HIS A 55 0.43 -38.26 -89.67
N VAL A 56 -0.71 -38.88 -89.35
CA VAL A 56 -1.89 -38.95 -90.23
C VAL A 56 -3.16 -38.74 -89.40
N GLY A 57 -3.88 -37.65 -89.65
CA GLY A 57 -5.00 -37.26 -88.79
C GLY A 57 -4.50 -37.02 -87.38
N ASP A 58 -5.12 -37.64 -86.39
CA ASP A 58 -4.71 -37.53 -84.98
C ASP A 58 -3.64 -38.57 -84.58
N HIS A 59 -3.20 -39.44 -85.50
CA HIS A 59 -2.31 -40.56 -85.19
C HIS A 59 -0.84 -40.21 -85.40
N TYR A 60 -0.04 -40.30 -84.34
CA TYR A 60 1.40 -40.07 -84.33
C TYR A 60 2.18 -41.38 -84.20
N VAL A 61 3.32 -41.45 -84.89
CA VAL A 61 4.34 -42.47 -84.69
C VAL A 61 5.69 -41.79 -84.47
N VAL A 62 6.29 -42.00 -83.31
CA VAL A 62 7.55 -41.39 -82.87
C VAL A 62 8.60 -42.47 -82.66
N LYS A 63 9.77 -42.30 -83.27
CA LYS A 63 10.94 -43.15 -83.09
C LYS A 63 11.93 -42.50 -82.13
N ASN A 64 12.72 -43.30 -81.42
CA ASN A 64 13.81 -42.82 -80.59
C ASN A 64 14.86 -42.00 -81.35
N ALA A 65 15.42 -40.97 -80.69
CA ALA A 65 16.65 -40.31 -81.14
C ALA A 65 17.86 -41.26 -81.00
N VAL A 66 18.95 -40.97 -81.71
CA VAL A 66 20.15 -41.84 -81.78
C VAL A 66 20.75 -42.15 -80.40
N TRP A 67 20.73 -41.19 -79.47
CA TRP A 67 21.25 -41.37 -78.11
C TRP A 67 20.24 -41.93 -77.10
N ASN A 68 18.94 -41.92 -77.44
CA ASN A 68 17.84 -42.26 -76.53
C ASN A 68 17.22 -43.63 -76.82
N GLY A 69 17.87 -44.46 -77.64
CA GLY A 69 17.33 -45.74 -78.10
C GLY A 69 17.45 -46.90 -77.13
N SER A 70 18.43 -46.88 -76.23
CA SER A 70 18.65 -47.99 -75.30
C SER A 70 17.82 -47.80 -74.03
N VAL A 71 16.93 -48.76 -73.75
CA VAL A 71 16.11 -48.79 -72.54
C VAL A 71 16.53 -50.01 -71.70
N PRO A 72 17.15 -49.81 -70.53
CA PRO A 72 17.58 -50.92 -69.68
C PRO A 72 16.45 -51.88 -69.31
N ALA A 73 16.80 -53.10 -68.92
CA ALA A 73 15.84 -54.03 -68.32
C ALA A 73 15.21 -53.38 -67.07
N SER A 74 13.87 -53.40 -66.96
CA SER A 74 13.11 -52.71 -65.90
C SER A 74 13.41 -51.19 -65.81
N GLY A 75 13.94 -50.60 -66.88
CA GLY A 75 14.26 -49.18 -66.96
C GLY A 75 13.27 -48.41 -67.84
N SER A 76 13.48 -47.10 -67.92
CA SER A 76 12.69 -46.21 -68.77
C SER A 76 13.55 -45.13 -69.40
N VAL A 77 13.04 -44.57 -70.49
CA VAL A 77 13.54 -43.36 -71.14
C VAL A 77 12.36 -42.47 -71.46
N SER A 78 12.58 -41.20 -71.80
CA SER A 78 11.49 -40.30 -72.15
C SER A 78 11.80 -39.48 -73.39
N PHE A 79 10.76 -39.03 -74.08
CA PHE A 79 10.84 -37.96 -75.06
C PHE A 79 9.82 -36.87 -74.70
N GLY A 80 10.11 -35.64 -75.10
CA GLY A 80 9.24 -34.50 -74.82
C GLY A 80 8.88 -33.75 -76.08
N PHE A 81 7.77 -33.02 -76.02
CA PHE A 81 7.28 -32.22 -77.12
C PHE A 81 6.53 -30.98 -76.66
N GLN A 82 6.48 -29.98 -77.53
CA GLN A 82 5.59 -28.83 -77.42
C GLN A 82 4.43 -29.02 -78.40
N ALA A 83 3.20 -28.84 -77.91
CA ALA A 83 1.99 -28.98 -78.71
C ALA A 83 1.10 -27.73 -78.64
N GLY A 84 0.40 -27.44 -79.75
CA GLY A 84 -0.65 -26.43 -79.81
C GLY A 84 -2.02 -27.03 -79.54
N ALA A 85 -2.79 -26.45 -78.61
CA ALA A 85 -4.13 -26.90 -78.25
C ALA A 85 -5.01 -25.71 -77.79
N ALA A 86 -6.29 -25.71 -78.16
CA ALA A 86 -7.26 -24.72 -77.67
C ALA A 86 -8.02 -25.29 -76.45
N GLY A 87 -7.57 -24.94 -75.24
CA GLY A 87 -8.12 -25.46 -73.98
C GLY A 87 -7.14 -26.36 -73.20
N PRO A 88 -7.57 -26.89 -72.04
CA PRO A 88 -6.71 -27.71 -71.20
C PRO A 88 -6.19 -28.95 -71.94
N PRO A 89 -4.93 -29.37 -71.73
CA PRO A 89 -4.34 -30.49 -72.46
C PRO A 89 -5.16 -31.77 -72.29
N THR A 90 -5.53 -32.40 -73.40
CA THR A 90 -6.20 -33.71 -73.40
C THR A 90 -5.15 -34.80 -73.52
N ALA A 91 -5.23 -35.86 -72.70
CA ALA A 91 -4.26 -36.95 -72.76
C ALA A 91 -4.37 -37.74 -74.08
N PRO A 92 -3.24 -38.12 -74.71
CA PRO A 92 -3.26 -39.03 -75.85
C PRO A 92 -3.80 -40.40 -75.48
N THR A 93 -4.31 -41.11 -76.48
CA THR A 93 -4.89 -42.45 -76.33
C THR A 93 -4.23 -43.43 -77.29
N GLY A 94 -4.57 -44.72 -77.19
CA GLY A 94 -4.14 -45.72 -78.17
C GLY A 94 -2.63 -46.02 -78.18
N PHE A 95 -1.92 -45.80 -77.07
CA PHE A 95 -0.48 -46.02 -77.00
C PHE A 95 -0.09 -47.45 -77.39
N SER A 96 0.95 -47.56 -78.22
CA SER A 96 1.66 -48.81 -78.49
C SER A 96 3.16 -48.56 -78.54
N VAL A 97 3.96 -49.54 -78.10
CA VAL A 97 5.43 -49.51 -78.21
C VAL A 97 5.87 -50.70 -79.04
N ASN A 98 6.64 -50.43 -80.12
CA ASN A 98 7.10 -51.41 -81.10
C ASN A 98 5.95 -52.27 -81.68
N GLY A 99 4.80 -51.65 -81.92
CA GLY A 99 3.60 -52.30 -82.45
C GLY A 99 2.83 -53.16 -81.46
N GLN A 100 3.23 -53.19 -80.18
CA GLN A 100 2.47 -53.84 -79.11
C GLN A 100 1.58 -52.80 -78.41
N PRO A 101 0.24 -52.93 -78.46
CA PRO A 101 -0.65 -52.03 -77.73
C PRO A 101 -0.40 -52.13 -76.23
N ILE A 102 -0.34 -50.99 -75.59
CA ILE A 102 -0.21 -50.87 -74.14
C ILE A 102 -1.64 -50.66 -73.62
N GLY A 103 -2.11 -51.58 -72.78
CA GLY A 103 -3.42 -51.45 -72.15
C GLY A 103 -3.55 -50.09 -71.47
N THR A 104 -4.73 -49.50 -71.51
CA THR A 104 -5.06 -48.23 -70.84
C THR A 104 -4.41 -48.19 -69.44
N PRO A 105 -3.85 -47.04 -69.01
CA PRO A 105 -3.41 -46.89 -67.64
C PRO A 105 -4.53 -47.36 -66.70
N PRO A 106 -4.23 -47.97 -65.54
CA PRO A 106 -5.25 -48.13 -64.51
C PRO A 106 -5.95 -46.78 -64.34
N PRO A 107 -7.29 -46.72 -64.18
CA PRO A 107 -7.94 -45.46 -63.87
C PRO A 107 -7.22 -44.83 -62.68
N ASP A 108 -6.98 -43.52 -62.74
CA ASP A 108 -6.42 -42.79 -61.60
C ASP A 108 -7.26 -43.18 -60.38
N LEU A 109 -6.59 -43.76 -59.38
CA LEU A 109 -7.28 -44.16 -58.17
C LEU A 109 -7.82 -42.88 -57.52
N PRO A 110 -9.08 -42.86 -57.05
CA PRO A 110 -9.62 -41.70 -56.38
C PRO A 110 -8.74 -41.35 -55.18
N VAL A 111 -8.54 -40.05 -54.94
CA VAL A 111 -7.72 -39.56 -53.84
C VAL A 111 -8.57 -39.42 -52.59
N ILE A 112 -8.20 -40.13 -51.52
CA ILE A 112 -8.88 -40.07 -50.23
C ILE A 112 -8.25 -39.01 -49.31
N SER A 113 -9.07 -38.22 -48.62
CA SER A 113 -8.63 -37.14 -47.73
C SER A 113 -9.45 -37.07 -46.45
N ALA A 114 -8.79 -36.91 -45.31
CA ALA A 114 -9.43 -36.55 -44.04
C ALA A 114 -9.50 -35.02 -43.90
N LEU A 115 -10.69 -34.49 -43.57
CA LEU A 115 -10.91 -33.05 -43.39
C LEU A 115 -10.74 -32.63 -41.92
N ASP A 116 -10.34 -31.37 -41.73
CA ASP A 116 -10.23 -30.77 -40.40
C ASP A 116 -11.61 -30.43 -39.84
N ARG A 117 -11.71 -30.37 -38.51
CA ARG A 117 -12.97 -30.14 -37.81
C ARG A 117 -12.75 -29.27 -36.58
N LEU A 118 -13.52 -28.17 -36.51
CA LEU A 118 -13.71 -27.42 -35.27
C LEU A 118 -14.85 -28.06 -34.46
N ILE A 119 -14.61 -28.26 -33.16
CA ILE A 119 -15.48 -28.96 -32.24
C ILE A 119 -15.65 -28.08 -31.01
N THR A 120 -16.85 -27.58 -30.74
CA THR A 120 -17.18 -27.07 -29.40
C THR A 120 -17.46 -28.27 -28.52
N GLU A 121 -16.84 -28.32 -27.34
CA GLU A 121 -17.16 -29.32 -26.33
C GLU A 121 -18.50 -28.99 -25.64
N THR A 122 -18.75 -29.54 -24.47
CA THR A 122 -20.00 -29.38 -23.73
C THR A 122 -19.69 -29.51 -22.26
N ASP A 123 -20.44 -28.87 -21.37
CA ASP A 123 -20.19 -28.88 -19.91
C ASP A 123 -20.21 -30.28 -19.23
N SER A 124 -20.70 -31.32 -19.91
CA SER A 124 -20.74 -32.68 -19.35
C SER A 124 -20.90 -33.79 -20.38
N GLY A 125 -20.44 -34.99 -20.01
CA GLY A 125 -20.70 -36.22 -20.75
C GLY A 125 -19.76 -36.41 -21.92
N ALA A 126 -20.18 -37.16 -22.95
CA ALA A 126 -19.39 -37.32 -24.16
C ALA A 126 -20.28 -37.21 -25.39
N THR A 127 -19.94 -36.32 -26.30
CA THR A 127 -20.76 -36.07 -27.48
C THR A 127 -20.07 -36.57 -28.75
N GLN A 128 -20.83 -37.22 -29.64
CA GLN A 128 -20.27 -37.69 -30.90
C GLN A 128 -20.02 -36.52 -31.86
N ARG A 129 -18.84 -36.54 -32.50
CA ARG A 129 -18.39 -35.57 -33.49
C ARG A 129 -17.95 -36.30 -34.76
N ALA A 130 -18.49 -35.85 -35.89
CA ALA A 130 -18.27 -36.49 -37.18
C ALA A 130 -17.04 -35.89 -37.88
N PHE A 131 -16.03 -36.72 -38.15
CA PHE A 131 -14.93 -36.39 -39.05
C PHE A 131 -15.26 -36.88 -40.45
N LYS A 132 -15.27 -35.97 -41.42
CA LYS A 132 -15.58 -36.31 -42.82
C LYS A 132 -14.32 -36.77 -43.54
N VAL A 133 -14.43 -37.92 -44.20
CA VAL A 133 -13.42 -38.46 -45.11
C VAL A 133 -14.04 -38.51 -46.51
N THR A 134 -13.31 -37.99 -47.51
CA THR A 134 -13.81 -37.81 -48.88
C THR A 134 -12.91 -38.43 -49.93
N LEU A 135 -13.51 -38.88 -51.03
CA LEU A 135 -12.81 -39.22 -52.28
C LEU A 135 -12.89 -38.05 -53.27
N SER A 136 -11.85 -37.86 -54.08
CA SER A 136 -11.82 -36.85 -55.16
C SER A 136 -12.88 -37.09 -56.23
N GLU A 137 -13.23 -38.35 -56.45
CA GLU A 137 -14.25 -38.81 -57.39
C GLU A 137 -14.84 -40.16 -56.95
N ALA A 138 -15.94 -40.57 -57.59
CA ALA A 138 -16.59 -41.83 -57.27
C ALA A 138 -15.84 -43.02 -57.87
N SER A 139 -15.55 -44.05 -57.06
CA SER A 139 -14.98 -45.30 -57.55
C SER A 139 -16.06 -46.26 -58.06
N SER A 140 -15.75 -47.03 -59.10
CA SER A 140 -16.52 -48.22 -59.48
C SER A 140 -16.21 -49.45 -58.60
N GLU A 141 -15.13 -49.40 -57.83
CA GLU A 141 -14.70 -50.45 -56.91
C GLU A 141 -14.98 -50.04 -55.45
N THR A 142 -14.96 -51.03 -54.54
CA THR A 142 -15.06 -50.73 -53.11
C THR A 142 -13.73 -50.17 -52.62
N VAL A 143 -13.75 -48.96 -52.07
CA VAL A 143 -12.57 -48.32 -51.48
C VAL A 143 -12.54 -48.58 -49.99
N SER A 144 -11.39 -48.94 -49.44
CA SER A 144 -11.22 -49.06 -47.98
C SER A 144 -9.98 -48.32 -47.50
N VAL A 145 -10.04 -47.79 -46.28
CA VAL A 145 -8.92 -47.12 -45.62
C VAL A 145 -8.98 -47.38 -44.12
N ASP A 146 -7.86 -47.68 -43.50
CA ASP A 146 -7.77 -47.73 -42.04
C ASP A 146 -7.68 -46.32 -41.47
N TYR A 147 -8.30 -46.10 -40.32
CA TYR A 147 -8.19 -44.85 -39.58
C TYR A 147 -7.84 -45.10 -38.12
N LYS A 148 -7.15 -44.13 -37.52
CA LYS A 148 -6.85 -44.09 -36.10
C LYS A 148 -6.77 -42.64 -35.62
N THR A 149 -7.32 -42.36 -34.44
CA THR A 149 -7.09 -41.09 -33.76
C THR A 149 -5.76 -41.09 -33.00
N THR A 150 -5.04 -39.98 -33.05
CA THR A 150 -3.78 -39.77 -32.32
C THR A 150 -3.82 -38.45 -31.58
N ASP A 151 -3.31 -38.45 -30.35
CA ASP A 151 -3.22 -37.29 -29.47
C ASP A 151 -2.42 -36.15 -30.12
N GLY A 152 -2.80 -34.92 -29.79
CA GLY A 152 -2.06 -33.70 -30.09
C GLY A 152 -1.77 -32.96 -28.79
N THR A 153 -2.41 -31.82 -28.57
CA THR A 153 -2.53 -31.24 -27.22
C THR A 153 -3.65 -31.89 -26.41
N ALA A 154 -4.70 -32.38 -27.06
CA ALA A 154 -5.75 -33.19 -26.44
C ALA A 154 -5.27 -34.65 -26.28
N THR A 155 -5.60 -35.25 -25.13
CA THR A 155 -5.22 -36.58 -24.67
C THR A 155 -6.40 -37.56 -24.67
N ALA A 156 -6.22 -38.72 -25.30
CA ALA A 156 -7.21 -39.78 -25.28
C ALA A 156 -7.49 -40.30 -23.85
N GLY A 157 -8.78 -40.35 -23.49
CA GLY A 157 -9.26 -40.76 -22.18
C GLY A 157 -9.72 -39.57 -21.33
N SER A 158 -9.02 -38.44 -21.42
CA SER A 158 -9.40 -37.16 -20.80
C SER A 158 -10.35 -36.40 -21.72
N ASP A 159 -9.89 -36.00 -22.90
CA ASP A 159 -10.55 -34.94 -23.68
C ASP A 159 -11.34 -35.55 -24.86
N TYR A 160 -10.91 -36.71 -25.33
CA TYR A 160 -11.66 -37.51 -26.31
C TYR A 160 -11.43 -39.00 -26.13
N ARG A 161 -12.24 -39.85 -26.76
CA ARG A 161 -12.04 -41.31 -26.71
C ARG A 161 -11.34 -41.79 -27.97
N ALA A 162 -10.19 -42.43 -27.78
CA ALA A 162 -9.43 -43.01 -28.88
C ALA A 162 -10.29 -43.96 -29.72
N LYS A 163 -10.16 -43.84 -31.04
CA LYS A 163 -10.91 -44.65 -32.00
C LYS A 163 -10.03 -45.07 -33.16
N SER A 164 -10.17 -46.33 -33.56
CA SER A 164 -9.59 -46.86 -34.79
C SER A 164 -10.56 -47.83 -35.46
N GLY A 165 -10.32 -48.10 -36.74
CA GLY A 165 -11.08 -49.06 -37.52
C GLY A 165 -10.80 -48.93 -39.00
N THR A 166 -11.62 -49.58 -39.82
CA THR A 166 -11.55 -49.47 -41.28
C THR A 166 -12.82 -48.79 -41.78
N LEU A 167 -12.66 -47.81 -42.66
CA LEU A 167 -13.74 -47.10 -43.34
C LEU A 167 -13.87 -47.64 -44.77
N THR A 168 -15.09 -48.04 -45.15
CA THR A 168 -15.36 -48.63 -46.47
C THR A 168 -16.37 -47.77 -47.24
N PHE A 169 -16.04 -47.42 -48.47
CA PHE A 169 -16.90 -46.73 -49.43
C PHE A 169 -17.40 -47.77 -50.43
N ALA A 170 -18.72 -47.93 -50.52
CA ALA A 170 -19.32 -48.70 -51.59
C ALA A 170 -19.10 -47.99 -52.95
N PRO A 171 -19.14 -48.73 -54.08
CA PRO A 171 -19.07 -48.12 -55.40
C PRO A 171 -20.05 -46.94 -55.54
N GLY A 172 -19.57 -45.81 -56.04
CA GLY A 172 -20.36 -44.58 -56.18
C GLY A 172 -20.34 -43.63 -54.98
N GLU A 173 -19.91 -44.06 -53.78
CA GLU A 173 -19.85 -43.18 -52.60
C GLU A 173 -18.57 -42.34 -52.59
N THR A 174 -18.71 -41.03 -52.34
CA THR A 174 -17.56 -40.10 -52.28
C THR A 174 -17.31 -39.53 -50.89
N SER A 175 -18.16 -39.85 -49.90
CA SER A 175 -17.97 -39.37 -48.53
C SER A 175 -18.47 -40.36 -47.48
N LYS A 176 -17.70 -40.48 -46.39
CA LYS A 176 -18.05 -41.18 -45.17
C LYS A 176 -17.65 -40.36 -43.95
N THR A 177 -18.15 -40.75 -42.78
CA THR A 177 -17.85 -40.08 -41.52
C THR A 177 -17.33 -41.06 -40.47
N VAL A 178 -16.31 -40.65 -39.73
CA VAL A 178 -15.87 -41.32 -38.49
C VAL A 178 -16.43 -40.55 -37.30
N MET A 179 -17.25 -41.22 -36.47
CA MET A 179 -17.79 -40.62 -35.25
C MET A 179 -16.81 -40.80 -34.09
N VAL A 180 -16.22 -39.73 -33.58
CA VAL A 180 -15.36 -39.74 -32.39
C VAL A 180 -16.14 -39.15 -31.21
N LEU A 181 -16.03 -39.74 -30.03
CA LEU A 181 -16.61 -39.16 -28.81
C LEU A 181 -15.61 -38.14 -28.25
N VAL A 182 -16.05 -36.89 -28.11
CA VAL A 182 -15.33 -35.85 -27.39
C VAL A 182 -15.96 -35.74 -26.01
N ASN A 183 -15.15 -35.87 -24.98
CA ASN A 183 -15.61 -35.75 -23.60
C ASN A 183 -15.80 -34.26 -23.31
N GLY A 184 -16.74 -33.97 -22.43
CA GLY A 184 -17.04 -32.62 -22.01
C GLY A 184 -16.98 -32.54 -20.50
N ASP A 185 -16.47 -31.43 -20.00
CA ASP A 185 -16.38 -31.13 -18.58
C ASP A 185 -16.57 -29.62 -18.33
N THR A 186 -16.26 -29.15 -17.13
CA THR A 186 -16.49 -27.76 -16.72
C THR A 186 -15.19 -27.03 -16.38
N ARG A 187 -14.04 -27.56 -16.81
CA ARG A 187 -12.73 -27.02 -16.47
C ARG A 187 -12.31 -26.06 -17.57
N ALA A 188 -12.13 -24.80 -17.21
CA ALA A 188 -11.57 -23.81 -18.12
C ALA A 188 -10.14 -24.20 -18.55
N GLU A 189 -9.99 -24.47 -19.84
CA GLU A 189 -8.78 -24.92 -20.50
C GLU A 189 -8.49 -24.07 -21.75
N ALA A 190 -7.37 -24.33 -22.43
CA ALA A 190 -7.09 -23.71 -23.73
C ALA A 190 -7.62 -24.62 -24.86
N ASP A 191 -7.87 -24.08 -26.05
CA ASP A 191 -8.25 -24.90 -27.20
C ASP A 191 -7.21 -26.02 -27.47
N GLU A 192 -7.70 -27.24 -27.59
CA GLU A 192 -6.86 -28.42 -27.74
C GLU A 192 -7.04 -29.12 -29.09
N THR A 193 -6.08 -29.95 -29.47
CA THR A 193 -6.07 -30.61 -30.79
C THR A 193 -5.77 -32.10 -30.71
N PHE A 194 -6.43 -32.89 -31.56
CA PHE A 194 -6.06 -34.28 -31.87
C PHE A 194 -6.20 -34.51 -33.37
N SER A 195 -5.72 -35.66 -33.88
CA SER A 195 -5.77 -35.96 -35.32
C SER A 195 -6.47 -37.27 -35.63
N LEU A 196 -7.16 -37.32 -36.77
CA LEU A 196 -7.64 -38.56 -37.41
C LEU A 196 -6.71 -38.90 -38.58
N THR A 197 -5.89 -39.93 -38.41
CA THR A 197 -4.91 -40.38 -39.41
C THR A 197 -5.45 -41.54 -40.23
N LEU A 198 -5.22 -41.51 -41.54
CA LEU A 198 -5.57 -42.53 -42.53
C LEU A 198 -4.35 -43.35 -42.93
N ALA A 199 -4.52 -44.66 -43.11
CA ALA A 199 -3.47 -45.58 -43.55
C ALA A 199 -4.04 -46.74 -44.38
N ASN A 200 -3.15 -47.49 -45.04
CA ASN A 200 -3.48 -48.76 -45.73
C ASN A 200 -4.66 -48.64 -46.72
N ALA A 201 -4.74 -47.55 -47.49
CA ALA A 201 -5.81 -47.39 -48.48
C ALA A 201 -5.72 -48.46 -49.57
N ALA A 202 -6.85 -49.07 -49.92
CA ALA A 202 -7.00 -49.98 -51.04
C ALA A 202 -7.98 -49.38 -52.07
N HIS A 203 -7.61 -49.45 -53.35
CA HIS A 203 -8.38 -48.87 -54.48
C HIS A 203 -8.54 -47.34 -54.42
N ALA A 204 -7.67 -46.66 -53.66
CA ALA A 204 -7.56 -45.20 -53.55
C ALA A 204 -6.11 -44.81 -53.20
N ALA A 205 -5.70 -43.59 -53.57
CA ALA A 205 -4.44 -43.00 -53.09
C ALA A 205 -4.73 -42.03 -51.93
N ILE A 206 -3.90 -42.00 -50.89
CA ILE A 206 -4.08 -41.04 -49.78
C ILE A 206 -3.50 -39.68 -50.17
N GLY A 207 -4.36 -38.67 -50.29
CA GLY A 207 -3.96 -37.28 -50.54
C GLY A 207 -3.64 -36.54 -49.24
N LYS A 208 -4.65 -36.38 -48.37
CA LYS A 208 -4.48 -35.82 -47.02
C LYS A 208 -4.66 -36.92 -45.98
N ALA A 209 -3.53 -37.42 -45.47
CA ALA A 209 -3.48 -38.53 -44.52
C ALA A 209 -3.95 -38.17 -43.10
N SER A 210 -4.07 -36.89 -42.74
CA SER A 210 -4.42 -36.47 -41.38
C SER A 210 -5.41 -35.31 -41.41
N GLY A 211 -6.56 -35.46 -40.75
CA GLY A 211 -7.49 -34.37 -40.44
C GLY A 211 -7.37 -33.97 -38.98
N VAL A 212 -7.19 -32.67 -38.70
CA VAL A 212 -7.05 -32.15 -37.33
C VAL A 212 -8.41 -31.82 -36.74
N GLY A 213 -8.69 -32.37 -35.56
CA GLY A 213 -9.81 -31.97 -34.72
C GLY A 213 -9.35 -30.95 -33.69
N THR A 214 -9.94 -29.76 -33.69
CA THR A 214 -9.71 -28.73 -32.66
C THR A 214 -10.91 -28.71 -31.73
N ILE A 215 -10.70 -29.05 -30.47
CA ILE A 215 -11.66 -28.92 -29.38
C ILE A 215 -11.54 -27.48 -28.87
N VAL A 216 -12.63 -26.72 -28.94
CA VAL A 216 -12.73 -25.33 -28.51
C VAL A 216 -13.34 -25.32 -27.13
N ASN A 217 -12.62 -24.72 -26.18
CA ASN A 217 -13.06 -24.58 -24.80
C ASN A 217 -14.30 -23.67 -24.73
N ASP A 218 -15.43 -24.22 -24.27
CA ASP A 218 -16.66 -23.47 -24.02
C ASP A 218 -16.86 -23.10 -22.54
N ASP A 219 -15.95 -23.52 -21.66
CA ASP A 219 -15.99 -23.21 -20.25
C ASP A 219 -15.52 -21.79 -19.91
N ALA A 220 -16.31 -21.11 -19.08
CA ALA A 220 -15.98 -19.78 -18.59
C ALA A 220 -14.89 -19.85 -17.51
N VAL A 221 -13.84 -19.03 -17.65
CA VAL A 221 -12.90 -18.78 -16.55
C VAL A 221 -13.67 -18.16 -15.37
N PRO A 222 -13.62 -18.74 -14.15
CA PRO A 222 -14.25 -18.13 -12.99
C PRO A 222 -13.68 -16.72 -12.78
N ARG A 223 -14.55 -15.72 -12.76
CA ARG A 223 -14.14 -14.37 -12.39
C ARG A 223 -13.86 -14.34 -10.88
N PRO A 224 -12.81 -13.63 -10.42
CA PRO A 224 -12.67 -13.39 -8.99
C PRO A 224 -13.85 -12.57 -8.50
N THR A 225 -14.23 -12.76 -7.25
CA THR A 225 -15.27 -11.94 -6.62
C THR A 225 -14.64 -10.84 -5.79
N LEU A 226 -15.22 -9.65 -5.84
CA LEU A 226 -14.91 -8.48 -5.03
C LEU A 226 -15.78 -8.46 -3.77
N SER A 227 -15.15 -8.19 -2.63
CA SER A 227 -15.82 -8.02 -1.34
C SER A 227 -15.24 -6.86 -0.55
N VAL A 228 -16.04 -6.27 0.32
CA VAL A 228 -15.60 -5.26 1.28
C VAL A 228 -16.21 -5.59 2.65
N ALA A 229 -15.40 -5.54 3.71
CA ALA A 229 -15.81 -5.88 5.07
C ALA A 229 -16.32 -4.65 5.84
N ASP A 230 -17.21 -4.87 6.80
CA ASP A 230 -17.67 -3.81 7.71
C ASP A 230 -16.51 -3.43 8.65
N ILE A 231 -16.45 -2.17 9.04
CA ILE A 231 -15.38 -1.64 9.90
C ILE A 231 -15.98 -0.79 11.02
N SER A 232 -15.21 -0.60 12.08
CA SER A 232 -15.44 0.43 13.08
C SER A 232 -14.24 1.37 13.08
N VAL A 233 -14.51 2.66 13.23
CA VAL A 233 -13.50 3.72 13.31
C VAL A 233 -13.90 4.61 14.47
N ALA A 234 -12.94 5.03 15.28
CA ALA A 234 -13.20 6.04 16.30
C ALA A 234 -13.46 7.38 15.60
N GLU A 235 -14.44 8.14 16.08
CA GLU A 235 -14.79 9.45 15.56
C GLU A 235 -13.59 10.41 15.61
N GLY A 236 -12.84 10.34 16.72
CA GLY A 236 -11.74 11.22 17.04
C GLY A 236 -12.24 12.49 17.70
N ASN A 237 -11.45 13.05 18.61
CA ASN A 237 -11.79 14.30 19.27
C ASN A 237 -11.58 15.49 18.30
N PRO A 238 -12.22 16.67 18.53
CA PRO A 238 -11.86 17.85 17.77
C PRO A 238 -10.43 18.23 18.13
N VAL A 239 -9.68 18.72 17.15
CA VAL A 239 -8.42 19.41 17.43
C VAL A 239 -8.81 20.67 18.18
N THR A 240 -8.49 20.76 19.46
CA THR A 240 -8.57 22.06 20.12
C THR A 240 -7.46 22.92 19.52
N THR A 241 -7.70 24.20 19.22
CA THR A 241 -6.59 25.12 18.92
C THR A 241 -5.86 25.52 20.20
N GLY A 242 -5.59 24.54 21.07
CA GLY A 242 -4.57 24.63 22.11
C GLY A 242 -3.19 24.50 21.46
N GLY A 243 -2.16 24.93 22.19
CA GLY A 243 -0.84 25.17 21.64
C GLY A 243 -0.28 24.01 20.81
N GLY A 244 -0.26 24.15 19.49
CA GLY A 244 0.11 23.06 18.58
C GLY A 244 -0.34 23.26 17.13
N VAL A 245 -1.35 24.09 16.90
CA VAL A 245 -1.85 24.40 15.55
C VAL A 245 -0.94 25.42 14.85
N GLY A 246 -0.70 25.22 13.55
CA GLY A 246 0.14 26.11 12.76
C GLY A 246 1.64 25.90 12.97
N PHE A 247 2.45 26.86 12.50
CA PHE A 247 3.90 26.85 12.67
C PHE A 247 4.31 27.42 14.02
N PHE A 248 5.52 27.06 14.47
CA PHE A 248 6.06 27.53 15.74
C PHE A 248 7.10 28.64 15.53
N HIS A 249 7.27 29.47 16.56
CA HIS A 249 8.36 30.44 16.62
C HIS A 249 8.94 30.51 18.04
N THR A 250 10.00 31.28 18.23
CA THR A 250 10.66 31.38 19.54
C THR A 250 10.52 32.76 20.17
N VAL A 251 10.24 32.78 21.47
CA VAL A 251 10.15 33.98 22.30
C VAL A 251 10.92 33.74 23.58
N GLY A 252 12.09 34.38 23.73
CA GLY A 252 12.99 34.11 24.85
C GLY A 252 13.41 32.64 24.88
N SER A 253 13.26 31.99 26.04
CA SER A 253 13.53 30.56 26.21
C SER A 253 12.38 29.62 25.81
N GLN A 254 11.30 30.14 25.22
CA GLN A 254 10.10 29.36 24.94
C GLN A 254 9.93 29.13 23.44
N ILE A 255 9.52 27.92 23.07
CA ILE A 255 8.87 27.67 21.78
C ILE A 255 7.40 28.03 21.98
N VAL A 256 6.84 28.79 21.06
CA VAL A 256 5.45 29.22 21.10
C VAL A 256 4.76 28.90 19.77
N ASP A 257 3.45 28.70 19.83
CA ASP A 257 2.62 28.52 18.64
C ASP A 257 2.39 29.86 17.87
N GLU A 258 1.48 29.86 16.89
CA GLU A 258 1.14 31.09 16.16
C GLU A 258 0.43 32.14 17.02
N ALA A 259 -0.26 31.74 18.09
CA ALA A 259 -0.93 32.63 19.04
C ALA A 259 0.05 33.27 20.05
N GLY A 260 1.24 32.69 20.18
CA GLY A 260 2.26 33.10 21.14
C GLY A 260 2.19 32.35 22.47
N ASP A 261 1.41 31.27 22.52
CA ASP A 261 1.27 30.42 23.70
C ASP A 261 2.43 29.43 23.77
N PRO A 262 3.12 29.30 24.93
CA PRO A 262 4.22 28.35 25.09
C PRO A 262 3.80 26.90 24.85
N VAL A 263 4.52 26.23 23.95
CA VAL A 263 4.34 24.81 23.62
C VAL A 263 5.57 24.01 24.02
N LYS A 264 5.37 22.72 24.26
CA LYS A 264 6.46 21.78 24.54
C LYS A 264 6.41 20.59 23.57
N ILE A 265 7.53 20.34 22.91
CA ILE A 265 7.73 19.12 22.12
C ILE A 265 8.04 18.00 23.11
N ALA A 266 7.24 16.95 23.08
CA ALA A 266 7.40 15.75 23.91
C ALA A 266 7.26 14.53 23.00
N GLY A 267 8.37 14.13 22.38
CA GLY A 267 8.34 13.24 21.23
C GLY A 267 9.25 12.02 21.31
N VAL A 268 9.37 11.34 20.17
CA VAL A 268 10.25 10.18 19.97
C VAL A 268 11.06 10.33 18.68
N ASN A 269 12.24 9.71 18.67
CA ASN A 269 13.02 9.51 17.45
C ASN A 269 12.56 8.21 16.76
N TRP A 270 12.17 8.27 15.48
CA TRP A 270 11.89 7.08 14.67
C TRP A 270 12.90 6.95 13.54
N PHE A 271 13.99 6.24 13.81
CA PHE A 271 15.11 6.15 12.87
C PHE A 271 14.93 5.05 11.81
N GLY A 272 15.70 5.14 10.73
CA GLY A 272 15.86 4.15 9.67
C GLY A 272 16.14 4.78 8.31
N MET A 273 15.64 5.99 8.04
CA MET A 273 15.79 6.68 6.74
C MET A 273 17.21 7.21 6.51
N GLU A 274 17.97 7.41 7.59
CA GLU A 274 19.40 7.71 7.58
C GLU A 274 20.26 6.47 7.31
N SER A 275 19.70 5.27 7.42
CA SER A 275 20.43 4.03 7.20
C SER A 275 20.38 3.60 5.73
N ASN A 276 21.12 2.54 5.39
CA ASN A 276 21.05 1.89 4.07
C ASN A 276 19.67 1.29 3.73
N ARG A 277 18.67 1.44 4.62
CA ARG A 277 17.29 1.07 4.35
C ARG A 277 16.48 2.17 3.68
N PHE A 278 16.84 3.45 3.87
CA PHE A 278 16.13 4.60 3.30
C PHE A 278 14.62 4.66 3.60
N ALA A 279 14.19 4.01 4.69
CA ALA A 279 12.84 4.00 5.22
C ALA A 279 12.92 3.74 6.74
N PRO A 280 11.94 4.19 7.55
CA PRO A 280 11.98 3.92 8.98
C PRO A 280 12.03 2.42 9.28
N ASP A 281 12.75 2.03 10.33
CA ASP A 281 12.79 0.63 10.73
C ASP A 281 11.43 0.21 11.32
N GLY A 282 11.16 -1.11 11.28
CA GLY A 282 9.93 -1.71 11.81
C GLY A 282 8.84 -1.97 10.78
N LEU A 283 8.92 -1.39 9.57
CA LEU A 283 7.92 -1.57 8.50
C LEU A 283 7.86 -2.99 7.90
N HIS A 284 8.80 -3.86 8.25
CA HIS A 284 8.72 -5.30 7.96
C HIS A 284 7.76 -6.04 8.91
N VAL A 285 7.47 -5.46 10.07
CA VAL A 285 6.63 -6.05 11.12
C VAL A 285 5.26 -5.39 11.19
N ARG A 286 5.18 -4.06 11.08
CA ARG A 286 3.94 -3.27 11.27
C ARG A 286 3.64 -2.35 10.09
N ASN A 287 2.40 -1.88 10.01
CA ASN A 287 2.03 -0.75 9.16
C ASN A 287 2.57 0.57 9.78
N TYR A 288 2.96 1.54 8.96
CA TYR A 288 3.52 2.82 9.43
C TYR A 288 2.50 3.69 10.18
N GLU A 289 1.23 3.64 9.78
CA GLU A 289 0.12 4.35 10.42
C GLU A 289 -0.12 3.78 11.82
N ASP A 290 -0.20 2.45 11.96
CA ASP A 290 -0.34 1.79 13.28
C ASP A 290 0.81 2.13 14.23
N MET A 291 2.03 2.38 13.72
CA MET A 291 3.16 2.79 14.56
C MET A 291 2.92 4.19 15.13
N MET A 292 2.43 5.11 14.30
CA MET A 292 2.22 6.51 14.65
C MET A 292 0.98 6.68 15.54
N ASP A 293 -0.09 5.93 15.28
CA ASP A 293 -1.27 5.89 16.16
C ASP A 293 -0.88 5.46 17.58
N GLN A 294 0.00 4.46 17.70
CA GLN A 294 0.51 4.00 18.98
C GLN A 294 1.41 5.06 19.66
N MET A 295 2.10 5.92 18.90
CA MET A 295 2.84 7.04 19.49
C MET A 295 1.88 8.06 20.11
N VAL A 296 0.80 8.40 19.41
CA VAL A 296 -0.26 9.31 19.90
C VAL A 296 -0.95 8.72 21.13
N GLU A 297 -1.31 7.43 21.12
CA GLU A 297 -1.94 6.74 22.26
C GLU A 297 -1.08 6.81 23.53
N LEU A 298 0.25 6.85 23.37
CA LEU A 298 1.20 6.97 24.49
C LEU A 298 1.50 8.42 24.91
N GLY A 299 0.84 9.40 24.27
CA GLY A 299 0.97 10.82 24.59
C GLY A 299 2.15 11.53 23.93
N PHE A 300 2.84 10.91 22.96
CA PHE A 300 3.87 11.60 22.20
C PHE A 300 3.24 12.51 21.15
N ASN A 301 3.78 13.72 21.02
CA ASN A 301 3.20 14.74 20.14
C ASN A 301 4.07 15.06 18.90
N THR A 302 5.31 14.55 18.85
CA THR A 302 6.26 14.88 17.79
C THR A 302 7.16 13.69 17.46
N ILE A 303 7.50 13.53 16.17
CA ILE A 303 8.54 12.60 15.71
C ILE A 303 9.74 13.42 15.22
N ARG A 304 10.93 13.18 15.80
CA ARG A 304 12.20 13.52 15.15
C ARG A 304 12.52 12.41 14.16
N LEU A 305 12.68 12.77 12.88
CA LEU A 305 12.78 11.83 11.76
C LEU A 305 14.17 11.92 11.11
N PRO A 306 15.14 11.11 11.59
CA PRO A 306 16.47 10.99 11.01
C PRO A 306 16.45 10.59 9.52
N TYR A 307 17.17 11.32 8.68
CA TYR A 307 17.43 10.97 7.28
C TYR A 307 18.91 11.15 6.91
N SER A 308 19.28 10.66 5.71
CA SER A 308 20.62 10.89 5.14
C SER A 308 20.53 11.61 3.81
N ASP A 309 21.54 12.41 3.43
CA ASP A 309 21.59 13.01 2.09
C ASP A 309 21.56 11.94 0.98
N GLN A 310 22.20 10.79 1.20
CA GLN A 310 22.16 9.65 0.29
C GLN A 310 20.75 9.15 -0.02
N LEU A 311 19.76 9.40 0.84
CA LEU A 311 18.35 9.06 0.58
C LEU A 311 17.81 9.68 -0.72
N PHE A 312 18.35 10.84 -1.12
CA PHE A 312 17.91 11.56 -2.33
C PHE A 312 18.62 11.09 -3.61
N ASP A 313 19.62 10.22 -3.51
CA ASP A 313 20.28 9.68 -4.68
C ASP A 313 19.32 8.78 -5.48
N ALA A 314 19.33 8.91 -6.80
CA ALA A 314 18.43 8.15 -7.68
C ALA A 314 18.57 6.62 -7.56
N GLY A 315 19.69 6.13 -7.01
CA GLY A 315 19.94 4.71 -6.76
C GLY A 315 19.52 4.19 -5.39
N SER A 316 19.07 5.07 -4.49
CA SER A 316 18.67 4.71 -3.13
C SER A 316 17.26 4.16 -3.12
N VAL A 317 17.14 2.84 -2.87
CA VAL A 317 15.88 2.11 -2.91
C VAL A 317 15.50 1.68 -1.49
N PRO A 318 14.31 2.07 -1.00
CA PRO A 318 13.82 1.63 0.29
C PRO A 318 13.81 0.11 0.47
N THR A 319 14.27 -0.37 1.62
CA THR A 319 14.25 -1.80 1.99
C THR A 319 13.75 -2.01 3.42
N GLY A 320 13.46 -3.26 3.79
CA GLY A 320 12.96 -3.57 5.15
C GLY A 320 11.47 -3.26 5.36
N ILE A 321 10.69 -3.24 4.28
CA ILE A 321 9.24 -2.99 4.29
C ILE A 321 8.52 -4.28 3.88
N ASP A 322 7.50 -4.68 4.65
CA ASP A 322 6.53 -5.69 4.23
C ASP A 322 5.36 -4.98 3.53
N TYR A 323 5.36 -5.04 2.21
CA TYR A 323 4.34 -4.39 1.37
C TYR A 323 2.94 -5.02 1.48
N HIS A 324 2.78 -6.20 2.11
CA HIS A 324 1.43 -6.68 2.43
C HIS A 324 0.80 -5.87 3.57
N LYS A 325 1.63 -5.37 4.49
CA LYS A 325 1.20 -4.50 5.60
C LYS A 325 1.20 -3.03 5.20
N ASN A 326 2.09 -2.64 4.30
CA ASN A 326 2.27 -1.27 3.80
C ASN A 326 2.05 -1.19 2.27
N PRO A 327 0.86 -1.54 1.77
CA PRO A 327 0.63 -1.69 0.32
C PRO A 327 0.74 -0.37 -0.45
N ASP A 328 0.48 0.76 0.20
CA ASP A 328 0.56 2.10 -0.41
C ASP A 328 2.00 2.64 -0.50
N LEU A 329 2.98 1.94 0.09
CA LEU A 329 4.41 2.26 -0.04
C LEU A 329 5.08 1.55 -1.23
N VAL A 330 4.37 0.66 -1.93
CA VAL A 330 4.93 -0.12 -3.05
C VAL A 330 5.46 0.80 -4.15
N GLY A 331 6.76 0.67 -4.44
CA GLY A 331 7.41 1.40 -5.53
C GLY A 331 7.76 2.87 -5.22
N LEU A 332 7.50 3.33 -3.99
CA LEU A 332 7.92 4.66 -3.55
C LEU A 332 9.42 4.70 -3.22
N ASN A 333 10.07 5.83 -3.48
CA ASN A 333 11.43 6.10 -2.99
C ASN A 333 11.40 6.68 -1.56
N GLY A 334 12.57 6.86 -0.94
CA GLY A 334 12.67 7.31 0.45
C GLY A 334 11.98 8.67 0.68
N LEU A 335 12.11 9.63 -0.23
CA LEU A 335 11.45 10.93 -0.12
C LEU A 335 9.92 10.81 -0.22
N GLN A 336 9.42 9.93 -1.06
CA GLN A 336 7.98 9.66 -1.18
C GLN A 336 7.42 8.91 0.05
N ILE A 337 8.22 8.08 0.71
CA ILE A 337 7.85 7.47 2.00
C ILE A 337 7.83 8.54 3.09
N MET A 338 8.80 9.48 3.08
CA MET A 338 8.78 10.63 3.98
C MET A 338 7.49 11.45 3.81
N ASP A 339 7.04 11.69 2.57
CA ASP A 339 5.76 12.37 2.32
C ASP A 339 4.58 11.66 2.97
N LYS A 340 4.56 10.32 2.94
CA LYS A 340 3.48 9.51 3.52
C LYS A 340 3.44 9.65 5.04
N ILE A 341 4.61 9.61 5.68
CA ILE A 341 4.75 9.80 7.13
C ILE A 341 4.34 11.22 7.51
N VAL A 342 4.83 12.23 6.80
CA VAL A 342 4.49 13.64 7.06
C VAL A 342 3.00 13.89 6.84
N ALA A 343 2.39 13.33 5.79
CA ALA A 343 0.96 13.48 5.55
C ALA A 343 0.13 12.87 6.70
N TYR A 344 0.43 11.62 7.07
CA TYR A 344 -0.31 10.94 8.12
C TYR A 344 -0.09 11.56 9.50
N ALA A 345 1.12 12.04 9.80
CA ALA A 345 1.39 12.77 11.05
C ALA A 345 0.47 13.97 11.20
N GLY A 346 0.28 14.74 10.12
CA GLY A 346 -0.63 15.88 10.12
C GLY A 346 -2.10 15.49 10.28
N GLU A 347 -2.53 14.34 9.74
CA GLU A 347 -3.89 13.81 9.92
C GLU A 347 -4.20 13.49 11.39
N ILE A 348 -3.20 12.98 12.14
CA ILE A 348 -3.37 12.55 13.53
C ILE A 348 -2.80 13.52 14.58
N GLY A 349 -2.49 14.76 14.18
CA GLY A 349 -2.03 15.82 15.08
C GLY A 349 -0.57 15.72 15.55
N LEU A 350 0.23 14.79 15.03
CA LEU A 350 1.67 14.74 15.29
C LEU A 350 2.42 15.83 14.53
N LYS A 351 3.50 16.36 15.13
CA LYS A 351 4.50 17.17 14.45
C LYS A 351 5.70 16.35 14.01
N ILE A 352 6.44 16.86 13.02
CA ILE A 352 7.67 16.28 12.51
C ILE A 352 8.81 17.30 12.60
N ILE A 353 9.93 16.89 13.19
CA ILE A 353 11.23 17.55 13.03
C ILE A 353 12.03 16.70 12.05
N LEU A 354 12.42 17.28 10.92
CA LEU A 354 13.35 16.59 10.02
C LEU A 354 14.76 16.73 10.58
N ASP A 355 15.50 15.63 10.61
CA ASP A 355 16.87 15.59 11.13
C ASP A 355 17.82 15.10 10.04
N HIS A 356 18.74 15.97 9.62
CA HIS A 356 19.85 15.54 8.78
C HIS A 356 20.85 14.77 9.66
N HIS A 357 20.61 13.46 9.73
CA HIS A 357 21.36 12.60 10.61
C HIS A 357 22.73 12.24 10.05
N ARG A 358 22.85 12.18 8.71
CA ARG A 358 24.08 11.81 8.02
C ARG A 358 24.17 12.36 6.61
N SER A 359 25.40 12.50 6.13
CA SER A 359 25.65 12.67 4.69
C SER A 359 25.49 11.32 3.95
N SER A 360 26.36 10.36 4.23
CA SER A 360 26.28 8.99 3.69
C SER A 360 25.45 8.08 4.61
N ALA A 361 24.65 7.18 4.04
CA ALA A 361 23.79 6.29 4.81
C ALA A 361 24.60 5.22 5.58
N GLY A 362 24.22 4.94 6.83
CA GLY A 362 25.04 4.06 7.70
C GLY A 362 24.41 3.67 9.04
N ALA A 363 25.27 3.39 10.04
CA ALA A 363 24.93 3.30 11.47
C ALA A 363 25.68 4.39 12.31
N SER A 364 25.12 4.91 13.42
CA SER A 364 25.66 6.04 14.24
C SER A 364 25.65 7.46 13.58
N ALA A 365 26.19 8.52 14.18
CA ALA A 365 26.39 9.81 13.49
C ALA A 365 27.31 9.75 12.24
N SER A 366 27.38 10.84 11.45
CA SER A 366 28.35 10.99 10.34
C SER A 366 29.78 10.65 10.81
N GLU A 367 30.46 9.73 10.12
CA GLU A 367 31.75 9.17 10.57
C GLU A 367 32.85 10.21 10.81
N ASN A 368 32.85 11.29 10.02
CA ASN A 368 33.83 12.37 10.13
C ASN A 368 33.38 13.48 11.10
N GLY A 369 32.19 13.41 11.66
CA GLY A 369 31.64 14.38 12.61
C GLY A 369 31.42 15.79 12.08
N LEU A 370 31.26 15.94 10.77
CA LEU A 370 31.01 17.19 10.06
C LEU A 370 29.79 17.04 9.13
N TRP A 371 29.19 18.19 8.76
CA TRP A 371 28.03 18.28 7.87
C TRP A 371 28.34 18.09 6.37
N TYR A 372 29.54 17.64 6.06
CA TYR A 372 30.00 17.38 4.71
C TYR A 372 31.08 16.29 4.72
N ASP A 373 31.20 15.54 3.64
CA ASP A 373 32.26 14.57 3.43
C ASP A 373 32.80 14.64 1.99
N GLU A 374 33.57 13.64 1.55
CA GLU A 374 34.13 13.61 0.19
C GLU A 374 33.08 13.36 -0.91
N THR A 375 31.93 12.82 -0.54
CA THR A 375 30.82 12.48 -1.44
C THR A 375 29.76 13.58 -1.45
N TYR A 376 29.38 14.08 -0.27
CA TYR A 376 28.36 15.11 -0.08
C TYR A 376 29.00 16.39 0.44
N SER A 377 29.07 17.40 -0.42
CA SER A 377 29.62 18.71 -0.07
C SER A 377 28.65 19.51 0.81
N GLU A 378 29.14 20.51 1.54
CA GLU A 378 28.29 21.46 2.28
C GLU A 378 27.22 22.10 1.37
N GLN A 379 27.56 22.36 0.10
CA GLN A 379 26.61 22.92 -0.85
C GLN A 379 25.48 21.93 -1.20
N THR A 380 25.78 20.63 -1.21
CA THR A 380 24.78 19.57 -1.40
C THR A 380 23.85 19.50 -0.19
N TRP A 381 24.41 19.48 1.01
CA TRP A 381 23.67 19.52 2.27
C TRP A 381 22.71 20.71 2.34
N ILE A 382 23.18 21.93 2.04
CA ILE A 382 22.33 23.13 2.00
C ILE A 382 21.25 23.02 0.91
N ALA A 383 21.57 22.47 -0.26
CA ALA A 383 20.61 22.32 -1.35
C ALA A 383 19.50 21.31 -1.01
N ASN A 384 19.83 20.20 -0.34
CA ASN A 384 18.87 19.22 0.12
C ASN A 384 17.96 19.79 1.20
N TRP A 385 18.51 20.56 2.13
CA TRP A 385 17.73 21.30 3.12
C TRP A 385 16.74 22.29 2.47
N THR A 386 17.23 23.06 1.50
CA THR A 386 16.40 24.00 0.72
C THR A 386 15.27 23.25 0.00
N MET A 387 15.57 22.11 -0.62
CA MET A 387 14.57 21.25 -1.28
C MET A 387 13.49 20.76 -0.30
N LEU A 388 13.86 20.30 0.89
CA LEU A 388 12.89 19.85 1.90
C LEU A 388 12.01 21.01 2.40
N ALA A 389 12.61 22.17 2.64
CA ALA A 389 11.90 23.38 3.04
C ALA A 389 10.87 23.82 1.97
N GLU A 390 11.26 23.81 0.69
CA GLU A 390 10.35 24.08 -0.44
C GLU A 390 9.26 23.01 -0.57
N ARG A 391 9.61 21.73 -0.37
CA ARG A 391 8.70 20.60 -0.55
C ARG A 391 7.54 20.63 0.45
N TYR A 392 7.84 20.95 1.70
CA TYR A 392 6.86 20.97 2.79
C TYR A 392 6.41 22.39 3.14
N ALA A 393 6.69 23.37 2.27
CA ALA A 393 6.26 24.74 2.44
C ALA A 393 4.74 24.84 2.64
N GLY A 394 4.33 25.46 3.74
CA GLY A 394 2.92 25.62 4.11
C GLY A 394 2.27 24.39 4.75
N ASN A 395 3.01 23.29 4.95
CA ASN A 395 2.58 22.16 5.75
C ASN A 395 3.16 22.29 7.17
N SER A 396 2.35 22.79 8.10
CA SER A 396 2.70 23.01 9.51
C SER A 396 2.88 21.72 10.33
N THR A 397 2.75 20.56 9.70
CA THR A 397 3.18 19.28 10.29
C THR A 397 4.69 19.24 10.46
N VAL A 398 5.44 19.72 9.46
CA VAL A 398 6.90 19.81 9.58
C VAL A 398 7.24 21.15 10.22
N ILE A 399 7.71 21.11 11.47
CA ILE A 399 7.91 22.31 12.30
C ILE A 399 9.32 22.88 12.21
N GLY A 400 10.28 22.13 11.68
CA GLY A 400 11.63 22.64 11.52
C GLY A 400 12.68 21.64 11.06
N ALA A 401 13.90 22.16 10.99
CA ALA A 401 15.10 21.47 10.51
C ALA A 401 16.13 21.34 11.64
N ASP A 402 16.44 20.11 12.03
CA ASP A 402 17.62 19.77 12.83
C ASP A 402 18.83 19.59 11.90
N LEU A 403 19.62 20.66 11.83
CA LEU A 403 20.46 20.94 10.68
C LEU A 403 21.52 19.85 10.42
N HIS A 404 22.11 19.31 11.48
CA HIS A 404 23.06 18.21 11.38
C HIS A 404 23.22 17.50 12.72
N ASN A 405 23.04 16.18 12.72
CA ASN A 405 23.18 15.35 13.90
C ASN A 405 24.61 15.21 14.39
N GLU A 406 24.80 15.46 15.68
CA GLU A 406 26.00 15.17 16.46
C GLU A 406 27.33 15.67 15.86
N PRO A 407 27.48 16.98 15.55
CA PRO A 407 28.79 17.53 15.21
C PRO A 407 29.79 17.23 16.33
N HIS A 408 30.84 16.47 16.03
CA HIS A 408 31.84 16.08 17.04
C HIS A 408 33.29 16.37 16.66
N ASN A 409 33.55 16.57 15.37
CA ASN A 409 34.79 17.19 14.90
C ASN A 409 34.57 18.66 14.47
N GLY A 410 33.33 19.16 14.60
CA GLY A 410 33.00 20.57 14.48
C GLY A 410 33.55 21.40 15.65
N THR A 411 33.82 22.67 15.36
CA THR A 411 34.25 23.68 16.32
C THR A 411 33.19 24.77 16.44
N TRP A 412 33.14 25.47 17.58
CA TRP A 412 32.21 26.59 17.78
C TRP A 412 32.97 27.92 17.81
N GLY A 413 32.80 28.77 16.78
CA GLY A 413 33.39 30.11 16.75
C GLY A 413 34.90 30.17 16.51
N GLY A 414 35.50 29.07 16.05
CA GLY A 414 36.93 28.98 15.71
C GLY A 414 37.27 29.49 14.30
N GLY A 415 36.27 29.78 13.47
CA GLY A 415 36.43 30.07 12.04
C GLY A 415 36.89 28.86 11.21
N GLY A 416 36.97 29.05 9.89
CA GLY A 416 37.43 28.02 8.96
C GLY A 416 36.36 26.99 8.58
N ALA A 417 36.78 25.91 7.95
CA ALA A 417 35.88 24.92 7.35
C ALA A 417 35.16 24.02 8.37
N THR A 418 35.64 23.95 9.60
CA THR A 418 35.06 23.14 10.69
C THR A 418 34.25 23.98 11.69
N ASP A 419 34.00 25.26 11.43
CA ASP A 419 33.19 26.10 12.32
C ASP A 419 31.69 25.79 12.11
N TRP A 420 31.15 24.98 13.01
CA TRP A 420 29.76 24.54 12.99
C TRP A 420 28.80 25.71 13.17
N ALA A 421 29.09 26.65 14.07
CA ALA A 421 28.21 27.80 14.29
C ALA A 421 28.04 28.64 13.01
N ALA A 422 29.13 28.86 12.28
CA ALA A 422 29.07 29.56 10.99
C ALA A 422 28.36 28.74 9.91
N ALA A 423 28.47 27.40 9.92
CA ALA A 423 27.78 26.54 8.96
C ALA A 423 26.27 26.45 9.23
N ALA A 424 25.87 26.37 10.50
CA ALA A 424 24.49 26.42 10.94
C ALA A 424 23.81 27.73 10.51
N GLU A 425 24.49 28.88 10.63
CA GLU A 425 23.98 30.16 10.12
C GLU A 425 23.76 30.13 8.59
N ARG A 426 24.72 29.57 7.83
CA ARG A 426 24.59 29.46 6.36
C ARG A 426 23.42 28.56 5.94
N ALA A 427 23.29 27.39 6.55
CA ALA A 427 22.21 26.45 6.23
C ALA A 427 20.86 26.95 6.74
N GLY A 428 20.79 27.42 7.99
CA GLY A 428 19.58 27.98 8.58
C GLY A 428 19.02 29.15 7.78
N ASN A 429 19.88 30.09 7.35
CA ASN A 429 19.43 31.20 6.50
C ASN A 429 18.97 30.75 5.11
N ALA A 430 19.58 29.71 4.53
CA ALA A 430 19.12 29.14 3.28
C ALA A 430 17.75 28.44 3.41
N VAL A 431 17.55 27.67 4.50
CA VAL A 431 16.26 27.06 4.84
C VAL A 431 15.19 28.14 5.02
N LEU A 432 15.46 29.17 5.81
CA LEU A 432 14.50 30.23 6.10
C LEU A 432 14.19 31.12 4.89
N ALA A 433 15.12 31.24 3.94
CA ALA A 433 14.86 31.91 2.67
C ALA A 433 13.88 31.11 1.79
N ALA A 434 13.87 29.78 1.90
CA ALA A 434 12.93 28.91 1.21
C ALA A 434 11.59 28.75 1.95
N HIS A 435 11.63 28.63 3.27
CA HIS A 435 10.46 28.54 4.14
C HIS A 435 10.68 29.30 5.46
N PRO A 436 10.08 30.50 5.62
CA PRO A 436 10.37 31.39 6.76
C PRO A 436 9.70 30.98 8.08
N ASP A 437 8.85 29.95 8.12
CA ASP A 437 8.06 29.60 9.30
C ASP A 437 8.63 28.38 10.06
N TRP A 438 9.72 27.79 9.56
CA TRP A 438 10.39 26.68 10.22
C TRP A 438 11.27 27.12 11.38
N LEU A 439 11.25 26.35 12.47
CA LEU A 439 12.28 26.40 13.49
C LEU A 439 13.59 25.82 12.93
N ILE A 440 14.72 26.39 13.37
CA ILE A 440 16.05 25.93 13.04
C ILE A 440 16.68 25.38 14.32
N PHE A 441 16.76 24.04 14.40
CA PHE A 441 17.38 23.34 15.50
C PHE A 441 18.88 23.25 15.24
N VAL A 442 19.68 23.77 16.17
CA VAL A 442 21.14 23.83 16.07
C VAL A 442 21.75 23.05 17.22
N GLU A 443 22.23 21.84 16.93
CA GLU A 443 22.97 21.03 17.89
C GLU A 443 24.28 21.69 18.35
N GLY A 444 24.82 21.21 19.47
CA GLY A 444 26.15 21.57 19.96
C GLY A 444 27.30 20.90 19.21
N VAL A 445 28.50 21.01 19.78
CA VAL A 445 29.70 20.25 19.33
C VAL A 445 30.10 19.22 20.40
N ALA A 446 31.16 18.43 20.19
CA ALA A 446 31.67 17.54 21.24
C ALA A 446 32.54 18.25 22.29
N ALA A 447 33.24 19.32 21.90
CA ALA A 447 34.19 19.99 22.78
C ALA A 447 34.25 21.51 22.56
N TYR A 448 34.37 22.26 23.66
CA TYR A 448 34.58 23.69 23.66
C TYR A 448 35.54 24.10 24.78
N GLN A 449 36.61 24.85 24.46
CA GLN A 449 37.64 25.29 25.41
C GLN A 449 38.13 24.15 26.34
N ASP A 450 38.55 23.03 25.77
CA ASP A 450 38.99 21.80 26.46
C ASP A 450 37.94 21.11 27.36
N ASN A 451 36.68 21.56 27.34
CA ASN A 451 35.58 20.88 28.00
C ASN A 451 34.88 19.94 27.02
N TYR A 452 34.84 18.66 27.34
CA TYR A 452 34.22 17.63 26.53
C TYR A 452 32.84 17.28 27.07
N TYR A 453 31.95 16.95 26.14
CA TYR A 453 30.61 16.43 26.42
C TYR A 453 30.20 15.38 25.38
N TRP A 454 28.93 15.03 25.35
CA TRP A 454 28.35 14.22 24.28
C TRP A 454 28.50 14.93 22.93
N TRP A 455 28.56 14.13 21.87
CA TRP A 455 28.48 14.66 20.51
C TRP A 455 27.15 15.38 20.34
N GLY A 456 27.15 16.55 19.67
CA GLY A 456 25.95 17.39 19.59
C GLY A 456 25.50 18.04 20.91
N GLY A 457 26.13 17.75 22.06
CA GLY A 457 25.63 18.19 23.37
C GLY A 457 26.34 19.40 23.98
N ASN A 458 27.52 19.79 23.49
CA ASN A 458 28.26 20.92 24.07
C ASN A 458 27.85 22.24 23.41
N LEU A 459 27.06 23.05 24.12
CA LEU A 459 26.61 24.38 23.71
C LEU A 459 27.24 25.51 24.54
N MET A 460 28.37 25.25 25.22
CA MET A 460 29.08 26.29 25.98
C MET A 460 29.49 27.49 25.11
N GLY A 461 29.75 27.25 23.82
CA GLY A 461 30.15 28.29 22.88
C GLY A 461 29.07 29.33 22.59
N VAL A 462 27.80 29.07 22.90
CA VAL A 462 26.68 30.01 22.67
C VAL A 462 26.86 31.30 23.47
N ALA A 463 27.42 31.23 24.69
CA ALA A 463 27.70 32.40 25.52
C ALA A 463 28.66 33.40 24.85
N ASP A 464 29.64 32.88 24.10
CA ASP A 464 30.66 33.69 23.43
C ASP A 464 30.25 34.05 21.99
N ARG A 465 29.53 33.15 21.32
CA ARG A 465 29.06 33.30 19.94
C ARG A 465 27.67 32.66 19.79
N PRO A 466 26.58 33.41 20.01
CA PRO A 466 25.24 32.96 19.68
C PRO A 466 25.07 32.84 18.15
N ILE A 467 24.07 32.08 17.73
CA ILE A 467 23.70 31.92 16.32
C ILE A 467 22.85 33.12 15.92
N GLU A 468 23.26 33.80 14.85
CA GLU A 468 22.52 34.94 14.31
C GLU A 468 21.93 34.58 12.94
N LEU A 469 20.63 34.26 12.93
CA LEU A 469 19.87 34.05 11.68
C LEU A 469 19.33 35.38 11.15
N ASP A 470 19.15 35.46 9.83
CA ASP A 470 18.61 36.64 9.13
C ASP A 470 17.15 36.92 9.55
N LEU A 471 16.41 35.88 9.93
CA LEU A 471 15.04 35.97 10.46
C LEU A 471 15.03 35.63 11.96
N PRO A 472 14.65 36.57 12.84
CA PRO A 472 14.64 36.36 14.28
C PRO A 472 13.50 35.42 14.73
N GLY A 473 13.61 34.89 15.94
CA GLY A 473 12.55 34.07 16.54
C GLY A 473 12.42 32.68 15.90
N ARG A 474 13.54 32.11 15.44
CA ARG A 474 13.60 30.80 14.75
C ARG A 474 14.60 29.81 15.32
N VAL A 475 15.66 30.29 15.98
CA VAL A 475 16.70 29.41 16.55
C VAL A 475 16.14 28.67 17.77
N VAL A 476 16.30 27.35 17.75
CA VAL A 476 16.21 26.47 18.92
C VAL A 476 17.57 25.79 19.05
N TYR A 477 18.20 25.85 20.22
CA TYR A 477 19.42 25.08 20.44
C TYR A 477 19.06 23.64 20.78
N SER A 478 19.79 22.67 20.22
CA SER A 478 19.57 21.25 20.50
C SER A 478 20.78 20.67 21.24
N ALA A 479 20.56 19.78 22.21
CA ALA A 479 21.62 19.06 22.88
C ALA A 479 21.27 17.58 23.02
N HIS A 480 22.27 16.72 22.90
CA HIS A 480 22.15 15.30 23.21
C HIS A 480 22.76 15.00 24.57
N ASP A 481 22.10 14.15 25.35
CA ASP A 481 22.59 13.70 26.64
C ASP A 481 22.27 12.24 26.89
N TYR A 482 23.27 11.46 27.25
CA TYR A 482 23.14 10.02 27.46
C TYR A 482 23.68 9.60 28.83
N PRO A 483 23.26 8.42 29.36
CA PRO A 483 23.72 7.93 30.64
C PRO A 483 24.97 7.06 30.56
N ASN A 484 25.37 6.53 31.72
CA ASN A 484 26.54 5.68 31.91
C ASN A 484 26.53 4.42 31.03
N SER A 485 25.35 3.84 30.74
CA SER A 485 25.23 2.66 29.88
C SER A 485 25.67 2.87 28.43
N VAL A 486 25.59 4.12 27.94
CA VAL A 486 26.01 4.47 26.57
C VAL A 486 27.51 4.72 26.56
N TYR A 487 28.00 5.58 27.46
CA TYR A 487 29.44 5.79 27.66
C TYR A 487 29.75 6.25 29.09
N GLY A 488 30.77 5.64 29.70
CA GLY A 488 31.19 5.90 31.09
C GLY A 488 31.93 7.22 31.28
N GLN A 489 31.23 8.34 31.12
CA GLN A 489 31.76 9.69 31.32
C GLN A 489 32.24 9.92 32.77
N PRO A 490 33.25 10.80 32.99
CA PRO A 490 33.87 10.96 34.31
C PRO A 490 32.90 11.47 35.39
N TRP A 491 31.89 12.26 35.02
CA TRP A 491 30.91 12.78 35.98
C TRP A 491 29.98 11.72 36.56
N PHE A 492 29.84 10.55 35.94
CA PHE A 492 29.13 9.40 36.53
C PHE A 492 29.91 8.71 37.66
N ASN A 493 31.19 9.05 37.83
CA ASN A 493 32.06 8.55 38.90
C ASN A 493 32.42 9.64 39.91
N ASP A 494 31.81 10.82 39.82
CA ASP A 494 31.95 11.86 40.81
C ASP A 494 31.35 11.38 42.16
N PRO A 495 32.01 11.61 43.31
CA PRO A 495 31.47 11.26 44.62
C PRO A 495 30.09 11.88 44.92
N ASN A 496 29.74 12.99 44.26
CA ASN A 496 28.45 13.67 44.40
C ASN A 496 27.39 13.16 43.41
N PHE A 497 27.67 12.15 42.59
CA PHE A 497 26.66 11.58 41.69
C PHE A 497 25.47 10.99 42.48
N PRO A 498 24.20 11.28 42.08
CA PRO A 498 23.78 11.99 40.86
C PRO A 498 23.54 13.51 41.02
N ASP A 499 23.76 14.08 42.20
CA ASP A 499 23.47 15.49 42.48
C ASP A 499 24.39 16.49 41.75
N ASN A 500 25.51 16.02 41.20
CA ASN A 500 26.36 16.82 40.31
C ASN A 500 25.77 17.04 38.91
N LEU A 501 24.74 16.30 38.51
CA LEU A 501 24.24 16.30 37.13
C LEU A 501 23.56 17.60 36.72
N THR A 502 22.74 18.21 37.58
CA THR A 502 22.02 19.45 37.22
C THR A 502 22.99 20.59 36.91
N ALA A 503 24.07 20.72 37.69
CA ALA A 503 25.16 21.66 37.39
C ALA A 503 25.88 21.34 36.08
N LYS A 504 26.00 20.05 35.72
CA LYS A 504 26.59 19.64 34.44
C LYS A 504 25.67 19.98 33.26
N PHE A 505 24.36 19.77 33.39
CA PHE A 505 23.35 20.16 32.41
C PHE A 505 23.35 21.68 32.20
N ASP A 506 23.29 22.46 33.29
CA ASP A 506 23.33 23.93 33.23
C ASP A 506 24.61 24.43 32.55
N GLN A 507 25.78 23.86 32.91
CA GLN A 507 27.06 24.20 32.29
C GLN A 507 27.05 23.99 30.77
N MET A 508 26.49 22.88 30.29
CA MET A 508 26.66 22.44 28.91
C MET A 508 25.62 23.05 27.97
N TRP A 509 24.38 23.21 28.43
CA TRP A 509 23.26 23.66 27.58
C TRP A 509 22.15 24.37 28.36
N GLY A 510 21.90 24.01 29.62
CA GLY A 510 20.75 24.50 30.38
C GLY A 510 20.77 26.01 30.67
N TYR A 511 21.96 26.62 30.79
CA TYR A 511 22.09 28.05 31.04
C TYR A 511 21.43 28.90 29.95
N ILE A 512 21.34 28.40 28.70
CA ILE A 512 20.78 29.12 27.56
C ILE A 512 19.30 29.43 27.80
N ALA A 513 18.54 28.43 28.26
CA ALA A 513 17.13 28.63 28.60
C ALA A 513 16.98 29.42 29.90
N ARG A 514 17.79 29.13 30.94
CA ARG A 514 17.73 29.79 32.24
C ARG A 514 18.04 31.29 32.17
N GLU A 515 18.94 31.68 31.27
CA GLU A 515 19.31 33.08 31.01
C GLU A 515 18.45 33.73 29.92
N ASN A 516 17.40 33.03 29.46
CA ASN A 516 16.42 33.50 28.48
C ASN A 516 17.05 33.92 27.14
N ILE A 517 18.10 33.20 26.70
CA ILE A 517 18.80 33.44 25.43
C ILE A 517 17.99 32.88 24.26
N ALA A 518 17.62 31.60 24.34
CA ALA A 518 16.83 30.88 23.33
C ALA A 518 16.25 29.59 23.96
N PRO A 519 15.26 28.94 23.32
CA PRO A 519 14.79 27.64 23.77
C PRO A 519 15.88 26.59 23.58
N VAL A 520 15.85 25.57 24.45
CA VAL A 520 16.72 24.39 24.33
C VAL A 520 15.84 23.15 24.18
N PHE A 521 16.19 22.32 23.22
CA PHE A 521 15.58 21.05 22.88
C PHE A 521 16.55 19.92 23.18
N ILE A 522 16.13 18.88 23.88
CA ILE A 522 16.94 17.67 24.03
C ILE A 522 16.55 16.69 22.92
N GLY A 523 17.26 16.78 21.80
CA GLY A 523 16.98 16.01 20.58
C GLY A 523 17.16 14.50 20.76
N GLU A 524 18.10 14.10 21.62
CA GLU A 524 18.30 12.71 21.97
C GLU A 524 18.71 12.52 23.42
N PHE A 525 18.00 11.60 24.06
CA PHE A 525 18.39 10.96 25.31
C PHE A 525 17.68 9.61 25.40
N GLY A 526 18.34 8.61 25.95
CA GLY A 526 17.79 7.25 25.93
C GLY A 526 18.58 6.25 26.78
N SER A 527 17.90 5.18 27.19
CA SER A 527 18.54 4.05 27.87
C SER A 527 17.66 2.79 27.89
N LYS A 528 18.32 1.64 28.05
CA LYS A 528 17.68 0.37 28.41
C LYS A 528 17.20 0.35 29.87
N LEU A 529 17.65 1.30 30.68
CA LEU A 529 17.40 1.43 32.12
C LEU A 529 17.77 0.17 32.91
N THR A 530 18.88 -0.46 32.49
CA THR A 530 19.40 -1.68 33.15
C THR A 530 20.52 -1.38 34.15
N ASP A 531 21.22 -0.26 34.00
CA ASP A 531 22.20 0.23 34.98
C ASP A 531 21.48 1.13 36.01
N PRO A 532 21.63 0.88 37.32
CA PRO A 532 21.08 1.75 38.37
C PRO A 532 21.50 3.22 38.26
N LYS A 533 22.69 3.50 37.67
CA LYS A 533 23.12 4.87 37.41
C LYS A 533 22.26 5.56 36.36
N ASP A 534 21.73 4.83 35.39
CA ASP A 534 20.84 5.41 34.38
C ASP A 534 19.52 5.84 34.99
N VAL A 535 18.98 5.09 35.94
CA VAL A 535 17.75 5.48 36.66
C VAL A 535 17.98 6.78 37.45
N ALA A 536 19.12 6.89 38.13
CA ALA A 536 19.49 8.10 38.86
C ALA A 536 19.73 9.30 37.92
N TRP A 537 20.36 9.06 36.78
CA TRP A 537 20.54 10.06 35.72
C TRP A 537 19.20 10.54 35.16
N LEU A 538 18.32 9.61 34.77
CA LEU A 538 17.03 9.92 34.16
C LEU A 538 16.17 10.74 35.13
N SER A 539 16.15 10.38 36.42
CA SER A 539 15.43 11.15 37.44
C SER A 539 15.92 12.60 37.54
N LYS A 540 17.23 12.84 37.47
CA LYS A 540 17.79 14.21 37.49
C LYS A 540 17.53 14.96 36.20
N LEU A 541 17.63 14.29 35.06
CA LEU A 541 17.32 14.90 33.77
C LEU A 541 15.84 15.28 33.72
N GLN A 542 14.92 14.41 34.16
CA GLN A 542 13.48 14.69 34.21
C GLN A 542 13.14 15.91 35.05
N ALA A 543 13.68 16.02 36.27
CA ALA A 543 13.49 17.21 37.09
C ALA A 543 13.95 18.47 36.34
N TYR A 544 15.15 18.42 35.75
CA TYR A 544 15.72 19.53 35.01
C TYR A 544 14.88 19.92 33.79
N LEU A 545 14.41 18.94 33.01
CA LEU A 545 13.56 19.16 31.84
C LEU A 545 12.18 19.72 32.22
N ALA A 546 11.63 19.31 33.36
CA ALA A 546 10.39 19.86 33.89
C ALA A 546 10.53 21.30 34.40
N GLY A 547 11.75 21.81 34.55
CA GLY A 547 12.03 23.14 35.06
C GLY A 547 12.41 23.21 36.54
N ASP A 548 12.65 22.07 37.19
CA ASP A 548 13.26 21.98 38.53
C ASP A 548 14.79 21.88 38.36
N TYR A 549 15.43 23.04 38.21
CA TYR A 549 16.82 23.14 37.78
C TYR A 549 17.83 22.70 38.86
N ASP A 550 17.42 22.65 40.12
CA ASP A 550 18.25 22.14 41.23
C ASP A 550 17.81 20.75 41.73
N ALA A 551 16.75 20.18 41.13
CA ALA A 551 16.16 18.89 41.47
C ALA A 551 15.72 18.79 42.95
N ASN A 552 15.17 19.88 43.50
CA ASN A 552 14.69 19.97 44.88
C ASN A 552 13.20 19.58 45.05
N GLY A 553 12.50 19.34 43.95
CA GLY A 553 11.06 19.05 43.89
C GLY A 553 10.16 20.27 43.66
N THR A 554 10.73 21.44 43.35
CA THR A 554 10.01 22.68 43.07
C THR A 554 10.35 23.16 41.67
N ILE A 555 9.33 23.51 40.89
CA ILE A 555 9.55 24.09 39.55
C ILE A 555 10.04 25.53 39.67
N ASP A 556 11.17 25.84 39.05
CA ASP A 556 11.81 27.17 39.04
C ASP A 556 11.30 28.08 37.92
N LEU A 557 10.47 27.56 37.02
CA LEU A 557 9.86 28.29 35.91
C LEU A 557 8.84 29.33 36.40
N ALA A 558 8.74 30.44 35.67
CA ALA A 558 7.66 31.39 35.91
C ALA A 558 6.31 30.78 35.49
N ALA A 559 5.22 31.20 36.13
CA ALA A 559 3.88 30.74 35.78
C ALA A 559 3.58 30.95 34.29
N GLY A 560 3.07 29.92 33.62
CA GLY A 560 2.77 29.91 32.18
C GLY A 560 3.97 29.58 31.27
N GLN A 561 5.17 29.40 31.82
CA GLN A 561 6.29 28.87 31.04
C GLN A 561 6.28 27.35 31.03
N GLN A 562 6.72 26.78 29.91
CA GLN A 562 6.96 25.36 29.74
C GLN A 562 8.44 25.05 29.96
N GLY A 563 8.68 23.82 30.43
CA GLY A 563 10.02 23.25 30.53
C GLY A 563 10.65 22.97 29.18
N PHE A 564 11.77 22.26 29.20
CA PHE A 564 12.53 21.93 28.00
C PHE A 564 11.72 20.99 27.09
N SER A 565 11.79 21.26 25.80
CA SER A 565 11.32 20.37 24.74
C SER A 565 12.27 19.17 24.58
N TRP A 566 11.77 18.00 24.16
CA TRP A 566 12.58 16.78 24.12
C TRP A 566 12.04 15.71 23.15
N THR A 567 12.94 14.85 22.67
CA THR A 567 12.59 13.60 21.97
C THR A 567 13.39 12.41 22.52
N TRP A 568 12.69 11.33 22.88
CA TRP A 568 13.34 10.11 23.40
C TRP A 568 14.04 9.35 22.28
N TRP A 569 15.27 8.90 22.52
CA TRP A 569 15.97 7.94 21.66
C TRP A 569 15.78 6.51 22.21
N SER A 570 14.95 5.67 21.59
CA SER A 570 14.14 5.89 20.37
C SER A 570 12.78 5.20 20.47
N TRP A 571 11.91 5.36 19.47
CA TRP A 571 10.75 4.48 19.27
C TRP A 571 11.21 3.04 19.09
N ASN A 572 12.26 2.88 18.28
CA ASN A 572 12.75 1.62 17.75
C ASN A 572 13.40 0.74 18.83
N PRO A 573 13.07 -0.56 18.90
CA PRO A 573 13.73 -1.47 19.85
C PRO A 573 15.17 -1.80 19.45
N ASN A 574 15.51 -1.69 18.17
CA ASN A 574 16.79 -2.16 17.61
C ASN A 574 17.96 -1.18 17.78
N SER A 575 17.83 -0.16 18.63
CA SER A 575 18.97 0.62 19.09
C SER A 575 19.84 -0.20 20.07
N GLY A 576 21.10 -0.42 19.72
CA GLY A 576 21.95 -1.42 20.36
C GLY A 576 22.29 -1.16 21.83
N ASP A 577 22.44 0.11 22.23
CA ASP A 577 22.85 0.56 23.56
C ASP A 577 21.69 1.08 24.42
N THR A 578 20.64 1.60 23.77
CA THR A 578 19.49 2.25 24.43
C THR A 578 18.19 1.46 24.32
N GLY A 579 18.06 0.55 23.35
CA GLY A 579 16.76 -0.04 23.00
C GLY A 579 15.75 1.04 22.59
N GLY A 580 14.46 0.79 22.79
CA GLY A 580 13.43 1.76 22.47
C GLY A 580 12.25 1.82 23.43
N ILE A 581 11.22 2.55 23.04
CA ILE A 581 9.88 2.51 23.65
C ILE A 581 9.24 1.15 23.37
N LEU A 582 9.41 0.62 22.15
CA LEU A 582 8.97 -0.73 21.81
C LEU A 582 9.93 -1.79 22.34
N ASN A 583 9.41 -3.01 22.51
CA ASN A 583 10.19 -4.23 22.65
C ASN A 583 10.60 -4.77 21.27
N ASP A 584 11.50 -5.76 21.24
CA ASP A 584 12.04 -6.37 20.02
C ASP A 584 10.99 -6.96 19.06
N ASP A 585 9.74 -7.14 19.52
CA ASP A 585 8.60 -7.58 18.71
C ASP A 585 7.93 -6.45 17.89
N TRP A 586 8.43 -5.21 18.01
CA TRP A 586 7.91 -4.01 17.34
C TRP A 586 6.43 -3.71 17.62
N THR A 587 5.88 -4.26 18.71
CA THR A 587 4.45 -4.14 19.03
C THR A 587 4.22 -3.84 20.50
N THR A 588 4.88 -4.59 21.39
CA THR A 588 4.69 -4.45 22.84
C THR A 588 5.49 -3.26 23.35
N VAL A 589 4.85 -2.38 24.12
CA VAL A 589 5.47 -1.19 24.73
C VAL A 589 6.23 -1.55 26.01
N GLN A 590 7.36 -0.90 26.26
CA GLN A 590 8.07 -0.92 27.54
C GLN A 590 7.37 0.02 28.54
N ALA A 591 6.25 -0.42 29.11
CA ALA A 591 5.37 0.43 29.93
C ALA A 591 6.08 1.18 31.08
N GLY A 592 7.08 0.57 31.73
CA GLY A 592 7.84 1.24 32.78
C GLY A 592 8.68 2.42 32.29
N LYS A 593 9.14 2.37 31.03
CA LYS A 593 9.87 3.47 30.38
C LYS A 593 8.92 4.61 30.01
N VAL A 594 7.76 4.29 29.42
CA VAL A 594 6.74 5.30 29.13
C VAL A 594 6.24 5.99 30.39
N ALA A 595 5.93 5.22 31.44
CA ALA A 595 5.50 5.77 32.73
C ALA A 595 6.55 6.70 33.36
N SER A 596 7.85 6.45 33.11
CA SER A 596 8.89 7.37 33.56
C SER A 596 8.83 8.72 32.84
N LEU A 597 8.39 8.76 31.58
CA LEU A 597 8.32 9.96 30.75
C LEU A 597 7.01 10.73 30.89
N GLU A 598 5.95 10.11 31.42
CA GLU A 598 4.63 10.73 31.63
C GLU A 598 4.70 12.15 32.23
N PRO A 599 5.50 12.44 33.28
CA PRO A 599 5.55 13.79 33.86
C PRO A 599 6.12 14.87 32.92
N LEU A 600 6.81 14.46 31.84
CA LEU A 600 7.38 15.34 30.85
C LEU A 600 6.50 15.50 29.60
N MET A 601 5.41 14.73 29.48
CA MET A 601 4.52 14.81 28.34
C MET A 601 3.87 16.18 28.22
N PHE A 602 3.39 16.48 27.02
CA PHE A 602 2.66 17.69 26.72
C PHE A 602 1.57 17.35 25.72
N ASP A 603 0.35 17.62 26.13
CA ASP A 603 -0.79 17.55 25.24
C ASP A 603 -0.93 18.92 24.57
N PHE A 604 -0.84 18.95 23.24
CA PHE A 604 -1.08 20.17 22.48
C PHE A 604 -2.52 20.67 22.68
N ASP A 605 -3.45 19.79 23.07
CA ASP A 605 -4.86 20.09 23.19
C ASP A 605 -5.33 20.54 24.60
N ALA A 606 -4.49 20.43 25.63
CA ALA A 606 -4.92 20.62 27.02
C ALA A 606 -5.14 22.08 27.45
N ASP A 607 -4.68 23.09 26.69
CA ASP A 607 -4.66 24.51 27.11
C ASP A 607 -5.78 25.41 26.51
N GLY A 608 -6.92 24.83 26.11
CA GLY A 608 -8.19 25.57 26.02
C GLY A 608 -8.36 26.45 24.78
N GLY A 609 -7.93 25.96 23.63
CA GLY A 609 -8.20 26.61 22.36
C GLY A 609 -9.58 26.38 21.75
N THR A 610 -9.89 27.16 20.72
CA THR A 610 -11.09 26.96 19.88
C THR A 610 -11.05 25.63 19.13
N THR A 611 -12.08 24.81 19.28
CA THR A 611 -12.24 23.53 18.58
C THR A 611 -12.32 23.72 17.07
N VAL A 612 -11.48 22.99 16.33
CA VAL A 612 -11.66 22.70 14.90
C VAL A 612 -11.93 21.21 14.78
N ASP A 613 -12.92 20.82 13.98
CA ASP A 613 -13.28 19.41 13.81
C ASP A 613 -12.02 18.58 13.47
N GLY A 614 -11.75 17.55 14.27
CA GLY A 614 -10.70 16.58 14.01
C GLY A 614 -11.06 15.78 12.77
N THR A 615 -10.08 15.25 12.05
CA THR A 615 -10.36 14.34 10.94
C THR A 615 -9.66 13.02 11.12
N THR A 616 -10.40 11.97 11.49
CA THR A 616 -9.95 10.58 11.41
C THR A 616 -10.28 10.00 10.02
N ALA A 617 -10.01 8.71 9.78
CA ALA A 617 -10.28 8.10 8.49
C ALA A 617 -10.79 6.65 8.59
N ALA A 618 -11.95 6.40 7.99
CA ALA A 618 -12.49 5.07 7.80
C ALA A 618 -11.82 4.40 6.59
N ARG A 619 -11.13 3.28 6.81
CA ARG A 619 -10.34 2.57 5.79
C ARG A 619 -10.97 1.23 5.42
N PHE A 620 -11.55 1.14 4.23
CA PHE A 620 -12.18 -0.07 3.73
C PHE A 620 -11.23 -0.86 2.84
N ALA A 621 -10.85 -2.06 3.26
CA ALA A 621 -10.17 -3.02 2.40
C ALA A 621 -11.17 -3.65 1.42
N VAL A 622 -10.95 -3.45 0.12
CA VAL A 622 -11.69 -4.06 -0.98
C VAL A 622 -10.83 -5.19 -1.55
N GLU A 623 -11.32 -6.42 -1.44
CA GLU A 623 -10.55 -7.63 -1.73
C GLU A 623 -11.11 -8.46 -2.88
N LEU A 624 -10.22 -9.04 -3.67
CA LEU A 624 -10.49 -10.07 -4.67
C LEU A 624 -10.30 -11.47 -4.07
N SER A 625 -11.23 -12.38 -4.37
CA SER A 625 -11.14 -13.78 -3.94
C SER A 625 -9.97 -14.55 -4.54
N ALA A 626 -9.38 -14.04 -5.63
CA ALA A 626 -8.18 -14.57 -6.27
C ALA A 626 -7.54 -13.50 -7.16
N ALA A 627 -6.24 -13.62 -7.41
CA ALA A 627 -5.53 -12.75 -8.35
C ALA A 627 -6.08 -12.90 -9.79
N SER A 628 -6.27 -11.77 -10.47
CA SER A 628 -6.70 -11.74 -11.87
C SER A 628 -5.50 -11.54 -12.81
N ALA A 629 -5.50 -12.22 -13.96
CA ALA A 629 -4.54 -11.98 -15.04
C ALA A 629 -4.88 -10.72 -15.87
N SER A 630 -6.10 -10.19 -15.74
CA SER A 630 -6.55 -8.95 -16.38
C SER A 630 -6.77 -7.86 -15.34
N VAL A 631 -6.67 -6.59 -15.74
CA VAL A 631 -7.03 -5.45 -14.88
C VAL A 631 -8.49 -5.59 -14.42
N VAL A 632 -8.71 -5.48 -13.11
CA VAL A 632 -10.06 -5.45 -12.52
C VAL A 632 -10.35 -4.02 -12.08
N SER A 633 -11.58 -3.53 -12.29
CA SER A 633 -11.97 -2.23 -11.75
C SER A 633 -13.36 -2.28 -11.13
N VAL A 634 -13.59 -1.42 -10.15
CA VAL A 634 -14.90 -1.29 -9.49
C VAL A 634 -15.09 0.16 -9.04
N ASP A 635 -16.28 0.69 -9.27
CA ASP A 635 -16.64 2.01 -8.80
C ASP A 635 -17.09 1.91 -7.34
N TYR A 636 -16.80 2.93 -6.54
CA TYR A 636 -17.25 3.01 -5.16
C TYR A 636 -17.87 4.37 -4.86
N THR A 637 -18.82 4.38 -3.94
CA THR A 637 -19.45 5.59 -3.44
C THR A 637 -19.88 5.38 -2.00
N THR A 638 -19.71 6.41 -1.18
CA THR A 638 -20.25 6.43 0.18
C THR A 638 -21.73 6.82 0.18
N VAL A 639 -22.48 6.23 1.09
CA VAL A 639 -23.91 6.49 1.30
C VAL A 639 -24.11 6.68 2.79
N ALA A 640 -24.54 7.89 3.17
CA ALA A 640 -24.97 8.21 4.54
C ALA A 640 -26.02 7.21 5.03
N LEU A 641 -25.90 6.76 6.29
CA LEU A 641 -26.95 5.99 6.96
C LEU A 641 -27.48 6.79 8.15
N THR A 642 -26.87 6.64 9.32
CA THR A 642 -27.17 7.51 10.48
C THR A 642 -26.22 8.71 10.52
N ALA A 643 -24.98 8.55 10.05
CA ALA A 643 -24.04 9.66 9.83
C ALA A 643 -24.38 10.43 8.56
N ASP A 644 -24.21 11.74 8.58
CA ASP A 644 -24.34 12.69 7.49
C ASP A 644 -23.01 13.35 7.07
N ALA A 645 -23.07 14.49 6.37
CA ALA A 645 -21.88 15.18 5.87
C ALA A 645 -21.10 15.94 6.96
N THR A 646 -21.67 16.06 8.17
CA THR A 646 -20.99 16.56 9.37
C THR A 646 -19.99 15.57 9.94
N ASP A 647 -20.23 14.26 9.77
CA ASP A 647 -19.48 13.21 10.50
C ASP A 647 -18.52 12.46 9.56
N PHE A 648 -18.72 12.57 8.24
CA PHE A 648 -17.73 12.10 7.26
C PHE A 648 -17.78 12.91 5.97
N THR A 649 -16.69 12.87 5.21
CA THR A 649 -16.64 13.49 3.87
C THR A 649 -17.11 12.49 2.80
N PRO A 650 -18.23 12.74 2.10
CA PRO A 650 -18.71 11.84 1.07
C PRO A 650 -17.68 11.62 -0.04
N THR A 651 -17.21 10.38 -0.17
CA THR A 651 -16.17 9.97 -1.10
C THR A 651 -16.75 9.05 -2.19
N SER A 652 -16.28 9.20 -3.43
CA SER A 652 -16.59 8.29 -4.55
C SER A 652 -15.45 8.24 -5.55
N GLY A 653 -15.32 7.15 -6.29
CA GLY A 653 -14.27 6.99 -7.29
C GLY A 653 -14.28 5.61 -7.96
N THR A 654 -13.19 5.27 -8.63
CA THR A 654 -12.97 3.96 -9.26
C THR A 654 -11.69 3.36 -8.72
N LEU A 655 -11.76 2.16 -8.13
CA LEU A 655 -10.60 1.33 -7.83
C LEU A 655 -10.19 0.55 -9.08
N THR A 656 -8.90 0.48 -9.37
CA THR A 656 -8.34 -0.30 -10.49
C THR A 656 -7.21 -1.20 -10.00
N PHE A 657 -7.45 -2.50 -9.93
CA PHE A 657 -6.49 -3.53 -9.56
C PHE A 657 -5.64 -3.91 -10.78
N ALA A 658 -4.32 -3.81 -10.67
CA ALA A 658 -3.41 -4.30 -11.68
C ALA A 658 -3.46 -5.85 -11.76
N PRO A 659 -3.03 -6.48 -12.87
CA PRO A 659 -2.90 -7.93 -12.92
C PRO A 659 -2.04 -8.45 -11.76
N GLY A 660 -2.55 -9.44 -11.02
CA GLY A 660 -1.89 -10.00 -9.82
C GLY A 660 -2.26 -9.32 -8.49
N GLU A 661 -2.81 -8.10 -8.50
CA GLU A 661 -3.22 -7.38 -7.30
C GLU A 661 -4.54 -7.94 -6.74
N THR A 662 -4.65 -8.07 -5.42
CA THR A 662 -5.83 -8.69 -4.76
C THR A 662 -6.49 -7.83 -3.70
N SER A 663 -5.90 -6.71 -3.29
CA SER A 663 -6.47 -5.82 -2.26
C SER A 663 -6.17 -4.35 -2.59
N LYS A 664 -7.12 -3.47 -2.29
CA LYS A 664 -6.98 -2.01 -2.31
C LYS A 664 -7.77 -1.39 -1.17
N ILE A 665 -7.33 -0.22 -0.72
CA ILE A 665 -7.98 0.53 0.36
C ILE A 665 -8.78 1.70 -0.23
N VAL A 666 -10.00 1.89 0.25
CA VAL A 666 -10.74 3.15 0.12
C VAL A 666 -10.71 3.86 1.45
N THR A 667 -10.16 5.06 1.47
CA THR A 667 -10.11 5.94 2.64
C THR A 667 -11.25 6.96 2.55
N VAL A 668 -12.04 7.06 3.61
CA VAL A 668 -13.12 8.04 3.76
C VAL A 668 -12.82 8.88 4.99
N PRO A 669 -12.57 10.20 4.85
CA PRO A 669 -12.35 11.07 6.00
C PRO A 669 -13.58 11.08 6.90
N VAL A 670 -13.39 10.80 8.18
CA VAL A 670 -14.37 10.93 9.26
C VAL A 670 -14.05 12.23 9.99
N ARG A 671 -15.07 12.99 10.32
CA ARG A 671 -14.96 14.24 11.07
C ARG A 671 -15.31 13.91 12.50
N GLY A 672 -14.48 14.35 13.41
CA GLY A 672 -14.66 14.13 14.83
C GLY A 672 -14.85 15.43 15.60
N ASP A 673 -15.63 15.36 16.67
CA ASP A 673 -15.82 16.44 17.62
C ASP A 673 -15.75 15.93 19.07
N ALA A 674 -16.13 16.76 20.05
CA ALA A 674 -15.99 16.49 21.49
C ALA A 674 -17.35 16.20 22.15
N MET A 675 -18.41 16.13 21.34
CA MET A 675 -19.75 15.90 21.81
C MET A 675 -19.95 14.41 21.92
N ALA A 676 -20.28 13.95 23.13
CA ALA A 676 -20.66 12.56 23.31
C ALA A 676 -21.95 12.24 22.51
N GLU A 677 -21.76 11.61 21.36
CA GLU A 677 -22.81 11.21 20.44
C GLU A 677 -23.20 9.74 20.59
N ALA A 678 -24.24 9.32 19.87
CA ALA A 678 -24.48 7.90 19.67
C ALA A 678 -23.64 7.44 18.47
N ASN A 679 -23.08 6.22 18.51
CA ASN A 679 -22.38 5.66 17.36
C ASN A 679 -23.19 5.81 16.07
N GLU A 680 -22.53 6.35 15.07
CA GLU A 680 -23.14 6.60 13.77
C GLU A 680 -22.60 5.68 12.69
N THR A 681 -23.23 5.70 11.53
CA THR A 681 -22.92 4.75 10.46
C THR A 681 -23.05 5.40 9.11
N PHE A 682 -22.14 5.03 8.22
CA PHE A 682 -22.29 5.24 6.79
C PHE A 682 -21.86 3.96 6.05
N ARG A 683 -22.14 3.89 4.75
CA ARG A 683 -21.88 2.70 3.94
C ARG A 683 -21.00 3.01 2.75
N LEU A 684 -19.95 2.23 2.54
CA LEU A 684 -19.26 2.15 1.26
C LEU A 684 -19.98 1.16 0.34
N ALA A 685 -20.47 1.63 -0.81
CA ALA A 685 -21.13 0.80 -1.82
C ALA A 685 -20.26 0.66 -3.07
N LEU A 686 -20.03 -0.58 -3.49
CA LEU A 686 -19.32 -0.96 -4.70
C LEU A 686 -20.32 -1.14 -5.85
N SER A 687 -19.93 -0.72 -7.06
CA SER A 687 -20.77 -0.80 -8.25
C SER A 687 -19.94 -0.92 -9.54
N ALA A 688 -20.63 -1.25 -10.64
CA ALA A 688 -20.04 -1.35 -11.98
C ALA A 688 -18.72 -2.16 -12.05
N PRO A 689 -18.64 -3.38 -11.47
CA PRO A 689 -17.42 -4.17 -11.52
C PRO A 689 -17.09 -4.57 -12.96
N ARG A 690 -15.79 -4.56 -13.30
CA ARG A 690 -15.26 -5.03 -14.59
C ARG A 690 -14.24 -6.11 -14.31
N ASN A 691 -14.35 -7.24 -15.01
CA ASN A 691 -13.45 -8.42 -14.84
C ASN A 691 -13.50 -9.11 -13.47
N ALA A 692 -14.50 -8.77 -12.65
CA ALA A 692 -14.83 -9.43 -11.39
C ALA A 692 -16.36 -9.40 -11.17
N ASP A 693 -16.85 -10.27 -10.29
CA ASP A 693 -18.23 -10.22 -9.79
C ASP A 693 -18.25 -9.66 -8.36
N LEU A 694 -19.37 -9.13 -7.85
CA LEU A 694 -19.46 -8.64 -6.46
C LEU A 694 -20.03 -9.75 -5.57
N SER A 695 -19.25 -10.24 -4.59
CA SER A 695 -19.72 -11.17 -3.56
C SER A 695 -20.23 -10.46 -2.31
N LYS A 696 -19.64 -9.31 -1.95
CA LYS A 696 -20.19 -8.37 -0.97
C LYS A 696 -20.06 -6.94 -1.50
N ALA A 697 -21.17 -6.40 -1.99
CA ALA A 697 -21.21 -5.12 -2.72
C ALA A 697 -21.24 -3.88 -1.82
N ALA A 698 -21.31 -4.03 -0.49
CA ALA A 698 -21.28 -2.89 0.41
C ALA A 698 -20.78 -3.28 1.79
N ALA A 699 -20.19 -2.30 2.48
CA ALA A 699 -19.75 -2.41 3.86
C ALA A 699 -20.20 -1.19 4.65
N THR A 700 -20.56 -1.42 5.91
CA THR A 700 -20.92 -0.36 6.85
C THR A 700 -19.67 0.01 7.66
N ALA A 701 -19.34 1.30 7.71
CA ALA A 701 -18.49 1.85 8.75
C ALA A 701 -19.37 2.27 9.92
N THR A 702 -18.98 1.86 11.13
CA THR A 702 -19.51 2.43 12.37
C THR A 702 -18.50 3.46 12.86
N ILE A 703 -18.91 4.73 12.88
CA ILE A 703 -18.21 5.79 13.61
C ILE A 703 -18.55 5.56 15.08
N VAL A 704 -17.55 5.12 15.83
CA VAL A 704 -17.67 4.83 17.25
C VAL A 704 -17.34 6.12 17.98
N ASN A 705 -18.33 6.61 18.74
CA ASN A 705 -18.09 7.71 19.64
C ASN A 705 -17.03 7.30 20.66
N ASP A 706 -15.87 7.95 20.60
CA ASP A 706 -14.74 7.80 21.52
C ASP A 706 -14.66 8.92 22.55
N ASP A 707 -15.59 9.88 22.51
CA ASP A 707 -15.72 10.89 23.55
C ASP A 707 -16.18 10.26 24.85
N ALA A 708 -15.55 10.73 25.94
CA ALA A 708 -16.07 10.48 27.26
C ALA A 708 -17.49 11.07 27.33
N SER A 709 -18.51 10.22 27.48
CA SER A 709 -19.85 10.65 27.89
C SER A 709 -19.66 11.55 29.09
N ALA A 710 -19.85 12.87 28.94
CA ALA A 710 -19.34 13.87 29.86
C ALA A 710 -19.39 13.33 31.29
N LEU A 711 -18.25 12.79 31.74
CA LEU A 711 -18.13 12.28 33.08
C LEU A 711 -18.25 13.56 33.87
N THR A 712 -19.39 13.72 34.54
CA THR A 712 -19.57 14.68 35.62
C THR A 712 -18.26 14.71 36.37
N ALA A 713 -17.48 15.76 36.18
CA ALA A 713 -16.30 15.95 36.96
C ALA A 713 -16.82 15.98 38.39
N SER A 714 -16.57 14.91 39.14
CA SER A 714 -16.57 14.94 40.59
C SER A 714 -15.39 15.83 40.97
N THR A 715 -15.51 17.13 40.68
CA THR A 715 -14.76 18.13 41.39
C THR A 715 -15.32 18.10 42.79
N SER A 716 -14.60 17.42 43.70
CA SER A 716 -14.69 17.77 45.10
C SER A 716 -14.14 19.18 45.23
N LEU A 717 -14.95 20.16 44.83
CA LEU A 717 -14.75 21.54 45.19
C LEU A 717 -15.00 21.61 46.69
N ALA A 718 -13.93 21.43 47.46
CA ALA A 718 -13.87 21.96 48.80
C ALA A 718 -13.91 23.49 48.67
N HIS A 719 -15.10 24.06 48.47
CA HIS A 719 -15.32 25.48 48.62
C HIS A 719 -15.66 25.78 50.07
N THR A 720 -14.84 26.64 50.62
CA THR A 720 -14.92 27.18 51.98
C THR A 720 -16.17 28.02 52.11
N ALA A 721 -17.28 27.40 52.54
CA ALA A 721 -18.40 28.12 53.10
C ALA A 721 -17.89 28.90 54.33
N ALA A 722 -18.13 30.21 54.33
CA ALA A 722 -17.80 31.11 55.42
C ALA A 722 -18.75 30.91 56.63
N ALA A 723 -18.76 29.70 57.17
CA ALA A 723 -19.09 29.36 58.55
C ALA A 723 -18.48 27.97 58.76
N ALA A 724 -17.40 27.89 59.54
CA ALA A 724 -16.44 26.77 59.59
C ALA A 724 -16.98 25.40 60.12
N HIS A 725 -18.25 25.06 59.86
CA HIS A 725 -18.92 23.93 60.50
C HIS A 725 -19.85 23.11 59.59
N LEU A 726 -20.37 23.63 58.46
CA LEU A 726 -21.30 22.85 57.62
C LEU A 726 -20.74 22.65 56.20
N ALA A 727 -20.80 21.40 55.72
CA ALA A 727 -20.55 21.03 54.32
C ALA A 727 -21.90 20.69 53.68
N VAL A 728 -22.15 21.13 52.44
CA VAL A 728 -23.40 20.83 51.73
C VAL A 728 -23.07 20.13 50.42
N SER A 729 -23.80 19.06 50.13
CA SER A 729 -23.77 18.41 48.82
C SER A 729 -25.18 18.33 48.24
N THR A 730 -25.27 18.33 46.92
CA THR A 730 -26.52 18.34 46.15
C THR A 730 -26.60 17.07 45.31
N GLU A 731 -27.80 16.52 45.16
CA GLU A 731 -28.10 15.38 44.30
C GLU A 731 -29.36 15.69 43.50
N ILE A 732 -29.28 15.64 42.17
CA ILE A 732 -30.46 15.70 41.31
C ILE A 732 -31.07 14.30 41.30
N VAL A 733 -32.28 14.19 41.84
CA VAL A 733 -33.00 12.91 41.99
C VAL A 733 -33.77 12.56 40.72
N ASP A 734 -34.29 13.57 40.03
CA ASP A 734 -35.01 13.42 38.75
C ASP A 734 -34.94 14.72 37.95
N ASP A 735 -34.77 14.62 36.62
CA ASP A 735 -34.67 15.74 35.67
C ASP A 735 -35.54 15.43 34.43
N TRP A 736 -36.49 16.31 34.13
CA TRP A 736 -37.38 16.21 32.96
C TRP A 736 -37.25 17.43 32.02
N GLY A 737 -36.11 18.11 32.05
CA GLY A 737 -35.71 19.21 31.18
C GLY A 737 -36.37 20.56 31.50
N THR A 738 -37.64 20.59 31.89
CA THR A 738 -38.37 21.84 32.26
C THR A 738 -38.52 22.04 33.77
N GLY A 739 -37.90 21.15 34.55
CA GLY A 739 -37.86 21.15 35.99
C GLY A 739 -37.11 19.93 36.50
N ALA A 740 -36.76 19.96 37.79
CA ALA A 740 -36.02 18.90 38.44
C ALA A 740 -36.47 18.76 39.91
N VAL A 741 -36.24 17.56 40.46
CA VAL A 741 -36.27 17.33 41.90
C VAL A 741 -34.82 17.17 42.37
N ALA A 742 -34.43 17.97 43.37
CA ALA A 742 -33.12 17.89 43.99
C ALA A 742 -33.23 17.55 45.49
N SER A 743 -32.21 16.87 46.01
CA SER A 743 -31.99 16.61 47.43
C SER A 743 -30.66 17.24 47.83
N LEU A 744 -30.65 17.99 48.93
CA LEU A 744 -29.44 18.54 49.53
C LEU A 744 -29.15 17.80 50.82
N LEU A 745 -27.88 17.43 51.01
CA LEU A 745 -27.35 16.87 52.24
C LEU A 745 -26.50 17.93 52.94
N VAL A 746 -26.91 18.35 54.13
CA VAL A 746 -26.17 19.26 55.00
C VAL A 746 -25.47 18.43 56.07
N GLU A 747 -24.14 18.45 56.11
CA GLU A 747 -23.31 17.75 57.08
C GLU A 747 -22.62 18.73 58.02
N ASN A 748 -22.61 18.45 59.32
CA ASN A 748 -21.80 19.19 60.28
C ASN A 748 -20.35 18.67 60.30
N ALA A 749 -19.51 19.25 59.45
CA ALA A 749 -18.07 19.01 59.38
C ALA A 749 -17.26 19.78 60.46
N GLY A 750 -17.92 20.53 61.34
CA GLY A 750 -17.31 21.34 62.39
C GLY A 750 -16.98 20.59 63.68
N ALA A 751 -16.46 21.32 64.67
CA ALA A 751 -16.04 20.74 65.95
C ALA A 751 -17.12 20.74 67.06
N THR A 752 -18.29 21.33 66.80
CA THR A 752 -19.41 21.47 67.76
C THR A 752 -20.76 21.25 67.05
N ALA A 753 -21.78 20.77 67.78
CA ALA A 753 -23.13 20.65 67.26
C ALA A 753 -23.69 22.01 66.80
N VAL A 754 -24.55 22.01 65.78
CA VAL A 754 -25.19 23.19 65.21
C VAL A 754 -26.69 23.10 65.42
N ASP A 755 -27.29 24.18 65.92
CA ASP A 755 -28.74 24.37 66.06
C ASP A 755 -29.24 25.41 65.06
N ASP A 756 -30.46 25.22 64.56
CA ASP A 756 -31.20 26.15 63.69
C ASP A 756 -30.39 26.60 62.46
N TRP A 757 -29.79 25.64 61.76
CA TRP A 757 -28.96 25.91 60.58
C TRP A 757 -29.76 26.59 59.45
N THR A 758 -29.06 27.45 58.71
CA THR A 758 -29.56 28.16 57.53
C THR A 758 -28.56 28.06 56.39
N ILE A 759 -29.04 27.94 55.17
CA ILE A 759 -28.24 27.96 53.93
C ILE A 759 -28.81 28.99 52.95
N GLU A 760 -27.99 29.52 52.05
CA GLU A 760 -28.42 30.40 50.96
C GLU A 760 -28.25 29.65 49.64
N LEU A 761 -29.37 29.27 49.02
CA LEU A 761 -29.40 28.58 47.74
C LEU A 761 -29.59 29.61 46.63
N GLN A 762 -28.57 29.88 45.83
CA GLN A 762 -28.65 30.69 44.63
C GLN A 762 -28.99 29.83 43.42
N THR A 763 -30.09 30.18 42.75
CA THR A 763 -30.60 29.54 41.55
C THR A 763 -31.48 30.50 40.75
N PRO A 764 -31.36 30.51 39.41
CA PRO A 764 -32.25 31.30 38.54
C PRO A 764 -33.64 30.65 38.33
N LEU A 765 -33.94 29.55 39.05
CA LEU A 765 -35.15 28.76 38.88
C LEU A 765 -36.12 28.94 40.06
N ASP A 766 -37.41 28.85 39.79
CA ASP A 766 -38.44 28.96 40.81
C ASP A 766 -38.54 27.67 41.63
N ILE A 767 -38.37 27.75 42.95
CA ILE A 767 -38.63 26.61 43.85
C ILE A 767 -40.14 26.45 44.05
N ALA A 768 -40.74 25.50 43.32
CA ALA A 768 -42.17 25.21 43.36
C ALA A 768 -42.61 24.51 44.64
N SER A 769 -41.75 23.68 45.24
CA SER A 769 -42.01 23.03 46.53
C SER A 769 -40.73 22.65 47.27
N ILE A 770 -40.78 22.58 48.60
CA ILE A 770 -39.66 22.18 49.48
C ILE A 770 -40.19 21.31 50.63
N TRP A 771 -39.43 20.30 51.05
CA TRP A 771 -39.75 19.43 52.19
C TRP A 771 -38.52 19.20 53.07
N ASN A 772 -38.76 18.96 54.37
CA ASN A 772 -37.73 18.86 55.42
C ASN A 772 -36.87 20.13 55.60
N ALA A 773 -37.29 21.26 55.03
CA ALA A 773 -36.73 22.59 55.26
C ALA A 773 -37.79 23.65 54.93
N GLN A 774 -37.49 24.93 55.21
CA GLN A 774 -38.40 26.05 54.96
C GLN A 774 -37.67 27.22 54.30
N ILE A 775 -38.22 27.75 53.21
CA ILE A 775 -37.79 29.03 52.64
C ILE A 775 -38.28 30.15 53.56
N VAL A 776 -37.37 31.01 54.02
CA VAL A 776 -37.67 32.11 54.94
C VAL A 776 -37.55 33.49 54.31
N ALA A 777 -36.78 33.61 53.24
CA ALA A 777 -36.72 34.79 52.38
C ALA A 777 -36.21 34.36 51.01
N HIS A 778 -36.55 35.10 49.95
CA HIS A 778 -35.87 34.99 48.68
C HIS A 778 -35.84 36.33 47.94
N THR A 779 -34.83 36.52 47.10
CA THR A 779 -34.82 37.51 46.00
C THR A 779 -35.05 36.77 44.67
N ASP A 780 -34.87 37.43 43.52
CA ASP A 780 -35.13 36.82 42.21
C ASP A 780 -34.34 35.51 42.01
N ASP A 781 -33.07 35.44 42.45
CA ASP A 781 -32.21 34.26 42.23
C ASP A 781 -31.59 33.67 43.51
N VAL A 782 -31.97 34.11 44.72
CA VAL A 782 -31.36 33.63 45.99
C VAL A 782 -32.42 33.30 47.02
N TYR A 783 -32.38 32.08 47.55
CA TYR A 783 -33.30 31.54 48.55
C TYR A 783 -32.60 31.30 49.88
N ALA A 784 -33.02 32.00 50.93
CA ALA A 784 -32.62 31.69 52.29
C ALA A 784 -33.50 30.54 52.83
N ILE A 785 -32.87 29.40 53.12
CA ILE A 785 -33.54 28.17 53.56
C ILE A 785 -33.07 27.83 54.98
N ARG A 786 -34.01 27.53 55.86
CA ARG A 786 -33.73 27.07 57.22
C ARG A 786 -34.18 25.63 57.46
N ALA A 787 -33.62 25.02 58.48
CA ALA A 787 -34.07 23.73 58.99
C ALA A 787 -35.57 23.74 59.35
N ALA A 788 -36.23 22.59 59.19
CA ALA A 788 -37.55 22.35 59.75
C ALA A 788 -37.45 21.95 61.23
N ASP A 789 -38.54 22.09 62.00
CA ASP A 789 -38.55 21.81 63.44
C ASP A 789 -38.05 20.40 63.82
N GLY A 790 -38.13 19.42 62.90
CA GLY A 790 -37.69 18.04 63.12
C GLY A 790 -36.21 17.76 62.86
N ASN A 791 -35.46 18.70 62.28
CA ASN A 791 -34.07 18.49 61.87
C ASN A 791 -33.15 19.71 62.08
N HIS A 792 -33.57 20.61 62.98
CA HIS A 792 -32.85 21.83 63.33
C HIS A 792 -31.57 21.62 64.15
N HIS A 793 -31.41 20.48 64.82
CA HIS A 793 -30.20 20.13 65.56
C HIS A 793 -29.35 19.13 64.77
N LEU A 794 -28.06 19.41 64.61
CA LEU A 794 -27.11 18.57 63.87
C LEU A 794 -25.80 18.37 64.65
N ASP A 795 -25.63 17.17 65.19
CA ASP A 795 -24.39 16.74 65.88
C ASP A 795 -23.18 16.71 64.92
N VAL A 796 -21.97 16.80 65.47
CA VAL A 796 -20.70 16.71 64.71
C VAL A 796 -20.61 15.39 63.93
N GLY A 797 -20.29 15.48 62.64
CA GLY A 797 -20.19 14.35 61.72
C GLY A 797 -21.53 13.70 61.38
N LYS A 798 -22.65 14.37 61.67
CA LYS A 798 -23.98 13.96 61.24
C LYS A 798 -24.45 14.84 60.09
N SER A 799 -25.32 14.25 59.28
CA SER A 799 -25.93 14.90 58.15
C SER A 799 -27.45 14.80 58.19
N VAL A 800 -28.09 15.77 57.56
CA VAL A 800 -29.52 15.86 57.34
C VAL A 800 -29.76 16.14 55.87
N SER A 801 -30.79 15.52 55.29
CA SER A 801 -31.23 15.88 53.95
C SER A 801 -32.58 16.55 53.91
N PHE A 802 -32.73 17.47 52.96
CA PHE A 802 -34.00 18.07 52.58
C PHE A 802 -34.07 18.13 51.05
N GLY A 803 -35.27 18.20 50.49
CA GLY A 803 -35.43 18.22 49.04
C GLY A 803 -36.36 19.31 48.57
N PHE A 804 -36.23 19.66 47.30
CA PHE A 804 -37.05 20.66 46.65
C PHE A 804 -37.27 20.35 45.17
N GLN A 805 -38.35 20.90 44.64
CA GLN A 805 -38.68 20.85 43.23
C GLN A 805 -38.54 22.24 42.62
N VAL A 806 -37.85 22.33 41.49
CA VAL A 806 -37.73 23.56 40.69
C VAL A 806 -38.45 23.46 39.35
N VAL A 807 -38.88 24.61 38.83
CA VAL A 807 -39.51 24.74 37.52
C VAL A 807 -38.97 25.97 36.76
N GLY A 808 -38.71 25.84 35.46
CA GLY A 808 -38.18 26.92 34.61
C GLY A 808 -37.63 26.41 33.27
N GLN A 809 -37.36 27.30 32.30
CA GLN A 809 -36.68 26.90 31.06
C GLN A 809 -35.18 26.71 31.32
N ALA A 810 -34.76 25.46 31.49
CA ALA A 810 -33.37 25.04 31.63
C ALA A 810 -33.03 24.03 30.52
N ALA A 811 -31.78 23.95 30.08
CA ALA A 811 -31.32 22.82 29.26
C ALA A 811 -31.21 21.56 30.15
N PRO A 812 -31.47 20.34 29.64
CA PRO A 812 -31.28 19.12 30.42
C PRO A 812 -29.85 19.08 31.00
N GLY A 813 -29.70 18.87 32.31
CA GLY A 813 -28.40 18.91 33.00
C GLY A 813 -27.85 20.29 33.38
N SER A 814 -28.56 21.40 33.12
CA SER A 814 -28.09 22.78 33.46
C SER A 814 -28.49 23.28 34.85
N PHE A 815 -28.87 22.37 35.74
CA PHE A 815 -29.28 22.70 37.11
C PHE A 815 -28.05 22.88 38.01
N GLU A 816 -27.38 24.03 37.91
CA GLU A 816 -26.33 24.43 38.86
C GLU A 816 -26.93 25.20 40.05
N TRP A 817 -26.53 24.78 41.25
CA TRP A 817 -26.98 25.35 42.52
C TRP A 817 -25.76 25.87 43.28
N LEU A 818 -25.70 27.17 43.56
CA LEU A 818 -24.67 27.71 44.45
C LEU A 818 -25.25 27.75 45.88
N VAL A 819 -24.62 27.08 46.85
CA VAL A 819 -25.16 26.88 48.22
C VAL A 819 -24.26 27.47 49.30
#